data_AF-A0A934VB17-F1
#
_entry.id   AF-A0A934VB17-F1
#
_cell.length_a   1.000
_cell.length_b   1.000
_cell.length_c   1.000
_cell.angle_alpha   90.00
_cell.angle_beta   90.00
_cell.angle_gamma   90.00
#
_symmetry.space_group_name_H-M   'P 1'
#
loop_
_entity.id
_entity.type
_entity.pdbx_description
1 polymer ?
#
loop_
_entity_poly.entity_id
_entity_poly.type
_entity_poly.pdbx_seq_one_letter_code
_entity_poly.pdbx_strand_id
1 'polypeptide(L)'
;MNFRKHISLLLGLALLAIVTLLWLGRTGEKPSLPLVAHPQGKNVVSVTEEVFSDFSRWLEDQARADTAGQMSHEATGLQLARARRVAMETLIRTDPRRALEQAVTLDVWKKLPPEIQAEVEEPFSTIANYRVFPVCVTGSPDPAGTKEIANFPDATRWTEIEGGPTLESHVFGRRSGLDTKEKSPVQGIRIGSLAALREGIFHQPAPDELSVMEKLYPLANPFPERDFATGQDLGPQPVTVVAGGKIFKFADMASFQEFNKALEAMDEKPGPHTGAGTIFLPKASDGAGGFNLVEAIALNNQLASAWTETKKKVFMIRCDFSDKTNASFPVVNAGTYGALLNTTVSDNIRNYSYGKTWIEATVSATITRLPQPSSYYDDDIGGGTTRNSDLLSNAKAAYQAANPAFVPSSYDIIGVWFVNIAMKSGGLEYAGLAGGADLWIQGTSSADVHVHEFGHNYGLGHSSFWTPPVASTNPVDPAGTSEEYGDVFDVMGDGPLPEGAFHSQAKQRLNWLATGEWTDATASGSATHRLYQIDDRDTTGVRGLRVTKATGEYYWLSYRRLFANNWLRAGANVVWQRPSQTRSWLIDTTPTSLAGTADRTDGSIAIGRTFSNGNTHITPLARGGDSPQEYLDVRVNIGPFPGNVAPTVSLRGPSTLAARQTSLFIAEAADGNGDELAYSWDFGQGFTFDNHPIAPYAWNSGGTYTVKVTVSDMKGNTAQATKTVTVADPITTWTARANSSTGDFNALAASTDKVIAVGEDYSSGKGPVATSIDGVTWNSHQLGNNQHMSAMTWDGAKFLLAGQEYNFDISDWVGCILTSPTGNSGSWTRRLFTGPPLSGIAYGGGVYVVISDDGTVRRSTDGITWSAASSVTTSYISGLSYGGGKFVAVGRGVFSTSGNGVALTSPDGITWTDTSGGAGLLSWQDLRHVHWAGDRFFASGFYSKLRHSTDLGTTFTSTRTPLGEDAAGVAYGNGVWFAAATDWENSGVDIDLVSSDGANWTNLTTPALDDRNAAIFFNNTFITAGRNHSIRQSGIIAPNANGYYAWRETQFPDHGPLSTPDGDSDADSISNLMEYALGRSPLASSGGNGASALPQGIVAGEPLLNDRISLLIDMPQPAAPDLTYIIEGSSTLVGSWTPIATKVGTGIWTWNAGGTSRIVTGSPVGGRAIVKIGDAVPLANQPARFLRMRTQVNQ
;
A
#
# COMPACT_ATOMS: atom_id res chain seq x y z
N MET A 1 45.40 -15.87 -44.35
CA MET A 1 44.68 -16.87 -45.18
C MET A 1 43.22 -16.48 -45.15
N ASN A 2 42.79 -15.56 -46.02
CA ASN A 2 42.27 -15.83 -47.37
C ASN A 2 40.99 -16.68 -47.34
N PHE A 3 39.88 -16.34 -47.98
CA PHE A 3 39.35 -15.13 -48.60
C PHE A 3 37.96 -15.56 -49.13
N ARG A 4 36.97 -14.69 -49.00
CA ARG A 4 35.78 -14.50 -49.85
C ARG A 4 35.41 -15.59 -50.87
N LYS A 5 34.17 -16.08 -50.73
CA LYS A 5 33.09 -16.34 -51.73
C LYS A 5 31.95 -16.95 -50.89
N HIS A 6 30.82 -16.31 -50.56
CA HIS A 6 29.91 -15.54 -51.39
C HIS A 6 29.20 -14.43 -50.59
N ILE A 7 29.44 -13.19 -51.01
CA ILE A 7 28.46 -12.11 -51.00
C ILE A 7 27.68 -12.27 -52.32
N SER A 8 26.35 -12.33 -52.26
CA SER A 8 25.37 -11.80 -53.23
C SER A 8 24.01 -12.49 -53.02
N LEU A 9 23.14 -11.97 -52.13
CA LEU A 9 21.68 -11.99 -52.36
C LEU A 9 20.79 -11.20 -51.37
N LEU A 10 21.29 -10.55 -50.31
CA LEU A 10 20.41 -9.93 -49.29
C LEU A 10 20.75 -8.47 -48.95
N LEU A 11 21.08 -7.67 -49.97
CA LEU A 11 21.32 -6.22 -49.84
C LEU A 11 20.63 -5.40 -50.95
N GLY A 12 19.53 -5.91 -51.50
CA GLY A 12 18.87 -5.35 -52.69
C GLY A 12 17.45 -4.80 -52.52
N LEU A 13 16.88 -4.70 -51.32
CA LEU A 13 15.47 -4.25 -51.14
C LEU A 13 15.27 -3.15 -50.08
N ALA A 14 16.35 -2.48 -49.65
CA ALA A 14 16.28 -1.32 -48.76
C ALA A 14 16.30 0.04 -49.51
N LEU A 15 15.99 0.07 -50.82
CA LEU A 15 16.13 1.29 -51.63
C LEU A 15 14.91 1.61 -52.52
N LEU A 16 13.69 1.31 -52.06
CA LEU A 16 12.46 1.70 -52.79
C LEU A 16 11.34 2.28 -51.90
N ALA A 17 11.66 2.79 -50.70
CA ALA A 17 10.68 3.41 -49.80
C ALA A 17 10.92 4.91 -49.54
N ILE A 18 11.87 5.54 -50.24
CA ILE A 18 12.30 6.93 -49.94
C ILE A 18 11.89 7.97 -51.00
N VAL A 19 11.16 7.60 -52.07
CA VAL A 19 10.77 8.57 -53.10
C VAL A 19 9.30 8.45 -53.51
N THR A 20 8.36 8.68 -52.58
CA THR A 20 6.99 9.16 -52.94
C THR A 20 6.18 9.65 -51.74
N LEU A 21 6.79 10.40 -50.82
CA LEU A 21 6.06 11.14 -49.79
C LEU A 21 6.60 12.56 -49.71
N LEU A 22 6.26 13.38 -50.72
CA LEU A 22 6.30 14.84 -50.64
C LEU A 22 5.22 15.43 -51.58
N TRP A 23 4.14 15.89 -50.93
CA TRP A 23 3.40 17.13 -51.21
C TRP A 23 2.22 17.17 -52.22
N LEU A 24 1.04 17.44 -51.63
CA LEU A 24 -0.21 18.07 -52.15
C LEU A 24 -1.04 17.34 -53.22
N GLY A 25 -2.37 17.31 -53.18
CA GLY A 25 -3.35 17.93 -52.29
C GLY A 25 -4.76 17.92 -52.90
N ARG A 26 -5.77 18.04 -52.03
CA ARG A 26 -7.18 18.48 -52.27
C ARG A 26 -8.13 17.60 -53.09
N THR A 27 -9.14 17.08 -52.38
CA THR A 27 -10.62 17.18 -52.53
C THR A 27 -11.18 15.90 -51.87
N GLY A 28 -11.94 15.91 -50.78
CA GLY A 28 -13.17 16.63 -50.54
C GLY A 28 -14.33 15.63 -50.64
N GLU A 29 -14.53 14.78 -49.62
CA GLU A 29 -15.82 14.21 -49.16
C GLU A 29 -15.60 13.12 -48.07
N LYS A 30 -16.50 13.08 -47.08
CA LYS A 30 -16.45 12.22 -45.88
C LYS A 30 -16.75 10.75 -46.21
N PRO A 31 -16.04 9.78 -45.58
CA PRO A 31 -16.62 8.48 -45.30
C PRO A 31 -16.65 8.14 -43.80
N SER A 32 -17.69 7.39 -43.43
CA SER A 32 -17.90 6.70 -42.16
C SER A 32 -16.68 5.93 -41.66
N LEU A 33 -16.45 5.98 -40.35
CA LEU A 33 -15.41 5.22 -39.63
C LEU A 33 -15.57 3.71 -39.84
N PRO A 34 -14.50 2.96 -40.19
CA PRO A 34 -14.52 1.50 -40.15
C PRO A 34 -14.26 1.00 -38.71
N LEU A 35 -14.96 -0.07 -38.32
CA LEU A 35 -14.66 -0.83 -37.11
C LEU A 35 -13.19 -1.29 -37.10
N VAL A 36 -12.51 -1.07 -35.97
CA VAL A 36 -11.18 -1.59 -35.71
C VAL A 36 -11.27 -3.12 -35.58
N ALA A 37 -10.62 -3.85 -36.49
CA ALA A 37 -10.50 -5.29 -36.44
C ALA A 37 -9.45 -5.71 -35.39
N HIS A 38 -9.85 -6.60 -34.47
CA HIS A 38 -8.93 -7.29 -33.55
C HIS A 38 -8.06 -8.32 -34.32
N PRO A 39 -6.84 -8.64 -33.83
CA PRO A 39 -5.94 -9.58 -34.51
C PRO A 39 -6.50 -11.00 -34.46
N GLN A 40 -6.58 -11.66 -35.61
CA GLN A 40 -7.09 -13.02 -35.74
C GLN A 40 -6.11 -14.08 -35.19
N GLY A 41 -6.57 -14.84 -34.21
CA GLY A 41 -6.03 -16.16 -33.89
C GLY A 41 -6.35 -17.15 -35.02
N LYS A 42 -5.35 -17.91 -35.47
CA LYS A 42 -5.45 -18.82 -36.62
C LYS A 42 -6.28 -20.08 -36.31
N ASN A 43 -7.16 -20.44 -37.26
CA ASN A 43 -7.71 -21.76 -37.58
C ASN A 43 -8.90 -22.38 -36.80
N VAL A 44 -9.60 -21.67 -35.91
CA VAL A 44 -10.86 -22.20 -35.28
C VAL A 44 -12.15 -21.54 -35.83
N VAL A 45 -12.05 -20.35 -36.42
CA VAL A 45 -13.21 -19.51 -36.79
C VAL A 45 -14.01 -20.03 -38.00
N SER A 46 -13.40 -20.77 -38.94
CA SER A 46 -14.08 -21.14 -40.19
C SER A 46 -15.15 -22.23 -40.06
N VAL A 47 -15.06 -23.11 -39.05
CA VAL A 47 -15.99 -24.24 -38.87
C VAL A 47 -17.27 -23.82 -38.12
N THR A 48 -17.21 -22.78 -37.29
CA THR A 48 -18.36 -22.32 -36.50
C THR A 48 -19.36 -21.50 -37.34
N GLU A 49 -18.89 -20.67 -38.26
CA GLU A 49 -19.78 -19.89 -39.15
C GLU A 49 -20.57 -20.78 -40.13
N GLU A 50 -19.97 -21.86 -40.60
CA GLU A 50 -20.61 -22.83 -41.49
C GLU A 50 -21.79 -23.53 -40.78
N VAL A 51 -21.62 -23.92 -39.51
CA VAL A 51 -22.68 -24.54 -38.69
C VAL A 51 -23.90 -23.62 -38.53
N PHE A 52 -23.68 -22.33 -38.25
CA PHE A 52 -24.78 -21.37 -38.10
C PHE A 52 -25.48 -21.10 -39.43
N SER A 53 -24.72 -20.99 -40.53
CA SER A 53 -25.25 -20.80 -41.89
C SER A 53 -26.07 -22.00 -42.37
N ASP A 54 -25.61 -23.23 -42.13
CA ASP A 54 -26.30 -24.45 -42.55
C ASP A 54 -27.61 -24.65 -41.79
N PHE A 55 -27.63 -24.35 -40.48
CA PHE A 55 -28.88 -24.35 -39.72
C PHE A 55 -29.86 -23.27 -40.22
N SER A 56 -29.36 -22.08 -40.56
CA SER A 56 -30.20 -20.99 -41.10
C SER A 56 -30.80 -21.37 -42.46
N ARG A 57 -30.02 -22.02 -43.34
CA ARG A 57 -30.52 -22.53 -44.62
C ARG A 57 -31.58 -23.61 -44.42
N TRP A 58 -31.37 -24.50 -43.46
CA TRP A 58 -32.38 -25.50 -43.09
C TRP A 58 -33.67 -24.85 -42.60
N LEU A 59 -33.62 -23.77 -41.80
CA LEU A 59 -34.82 -23.02 -41.39
C LEU A 59 -35.58 -22.44 -42.60
N GLU A 60 -34.87 -21.91 -43.60
CA GLU A 60 -35.47 -21.41 -44.83
C GLU A 60 -36.12 -22.53 -45.66
N ASP A 61 -35.47 -23.68 -45.76
CA ASP A 61 -35.98 -24.85 -46.47
C ASP A 61 -37.22 -25.44 -45.75
N GLN A 62 -37.20 -25.49 -44.41
CA GLN A 62 -38.35 -25.89 -43.58
C GLN A 62 -39.56 -24.98 -43.78
N ALA A 63 -39.34 -23.67 -43.85
CA ALA A 63 -40.41 -22.70 -44.05
C ALA A 63 -41.07 -22.82 -45.44
N ARG A 64 -40.40 -23.44 -46.42
CA ARG A 64 -40.88 -23.63 -47.80
C ARG A 64 -41.48 -25.02 -48.07
N ALA A 65 -41.24 -26.00 -47.20
CA ALA A 65 -41.67 -27.39 -47.38
C ALA A 65 -43.15 -27.63 -47.01
N ASP A 66 -43.80 -28.60 -47.67
CA ASP A 66 -45.13 -29.09 -47.28
C ASP A 66 -45.05 -30.04 -46.05
N THR A 67 -46.19 -30.48 -45.51
CA THR A 67 -46.22 -31.29 -44.28
C THR A 67 -45.43 -32.61 -44.40
N ALA A 68 -45.38 -33.22 -45.59
CA ALA A 68 -44.60 -34.43 -45.82
C ALA A 68 -43.08 -34.14 -45.94
N GLY A 69 -42.72 -33.02 -46.58
CA GLY A 69 -41.36 -32.50 -46.65
C GLY A 69 -40.81 -32.15 -45.27
N GLN A 70 -41.58 -31.44 -44.44
CA GLN A 70 -41.21 -31.09 -43.07
C GLN A 70 -40.81 -32.33 -42.25
N MET A 71 -41.65 -33.38 -42.24
CA MET A 71 -41.34 -34.64 -41.53
C MET A 71 -40.08 -35.35 -42.07
N SER A 72 -39.79 -35.24 -43.37
CA SER A 72 -38.61 -35.90 -43.98
C SER A 72 -37.27 -35.22 -43.64
N HIS A 73 -37.32 -33.96 -43.20
CA HIS A 73 -36.13 -33.14 -42.92
C HIS A 73 -35.84 -32.99 -41.42
N GLU A 74 -36.68 -33.54 -40.54
CA GLU A 74 -36.54 -33.43 -39.07
C GLU A 74 -35.24 -34.08 -38.56
N ALA A 75 -34.84 -35.23 -39.10
CA ALA A 75 -33.60 -35.91 -38.70
C ALA A 75 -32.35 -35.09 -39.04
N THR A 76 -32.34 -34.46 -40.22
CA THR A 76 -31.27 -33.53 -40.64
C THR A 76 -31.29 -32.26 -39.77
N GLY A 77 -32.48 -31.73 -39.46
CA GLY A 77 -32.65 -30.59 -38.57
C GLY A 77 -32.10 -30.83 -37.16
N LEU A 78 -32.38 -32.00 -36.58
CA LEU A 78 -31.85 -32.38 -35.26
C LEU A 78 -30.33 -32.52 -35.26
N GLN A 79 -29.73 -33.06 -36.33
CA GLN A 79 -28.27 -33.14 -36.46
C GLN A 79 -27.63 -31.75 -36.53
N LEU A 80 -28.20 -30.84 -37.33
CA LEU A 80 -27.74 -29.46 -37.44
C LEU A 80 -27.94 -28.70 -36.14
N ALA A 81 -29.05 -28.92 -35.43
CA ALA A 81 -29.32 -28.32 -34.12
C ALA A 81 -28.30 -28.75 -33.06
N ARG A 82 -27.92 -30.04 -33.02
CA ARG A 82 -26.86 -30.53 -32.12
C ARG A 82 -25.49 -29.94 -32.45
N ALA A 83 -25.16 -29.79 -33.73
CA ALA A 83 -23.93 -29.11 -34.14
C ALA A 83 -23.96 -27.63 -33.73
N ARG A 84 -25.10 -26.95 -33.93
CA ARG A 84 -25.34 -25.57 -33.51
C ARG A 84 -25.18 -25.41 -32.00
N ARG A 85 -25.72 -26.32 -31.19
CA ARG A 85 -25.59 -26.29 -29.73
C ARG A 85 -24.14 -26.14 -29.29
N VAL A 86 -23.27 -27.03 -29.76
CA VAL A 86 -21.84 -27.03 -29.39
C VAL A 86 -21.16 -25.73 -29.82
N ALA A 87 -21.46 -25.25 -31.04
CA ALA A 87 -20.94 -23.99 -31.54
C ALA A 87 -21.44 -22.79 -30.73
N MET A 88 -22.73 -22.77 -30.36
CA MET A 88 -23.36 -21.70 -29.60
C MET A 88 -22.87 -21.67 -28.15
N GLU A 89 -22.77 -22.81 -27.46
CA GLU A 89 -22.20 -22.90 -26.11
C GLU A 89 -20.74 -22.37 -26.09
N THR A 90 -19.94 -22.69 -27.10
CA THR A 90 -18.57 -22.15 -27.26
C THR A 90 -18.59 -20.63 -27.49
N LEU A 91 -19.51 -20.16 -28.33
CA LEU A 91 -19.61 -18.74 -28.68
C LEU A 91 -20.12 -17.91 -27.50
N ILE A 92 -21.08 -18.41 -26.70
CA ILE A 92 -21.53 -17.74 -25.48
C ILE A 92 -20.36 -17.49 -24.53
N ARG A 93 -19.46 -18.48 -24.37
CA ARG A 93 -18.30 -18.36 -23.47
C ARG A 93 -17.24 -17.40 -23.97
N THR A 94 -17.02 -17.35 -25.28
CA THR A 94 -15.88 -16.65 -25.89
C THR A 94 -16.23 -15.28 -26.49
N ASP A 95 -17.45 -15.12 -27.02
CA ASP A 95 -17.98 -13.88 -27.59
C ASP A 95 -19.52 -13.82 -27.43
N PRO A 96 -20.02 -13.46 -26.23
CA PRO A 96 -21.45 -13.40 -25.96
C PRO A 96 -22.18 -12.35 -26.82
N ARG A 97 -21.48 -11.33 -27.33
CA ARG A 97 -22.06 -10.37 -28.28
C ARG A 97 -22.38 -11.07 -29.59
N ARG A 98 -21.41 -11.78 -30.16
CA ARG A 98 -21.60 -12.54 -31.39
C ARG A 98 -22.61 -13.68 -31.24
N ALA A 99 -22.66 -14.31 -30.06
CA ALA A 99 -23.68 -15.33 -29.75
C ALA A 99 -25.11 -14.77 -29.90
N LEU A 100 -25.37 -13.56 -29.39
CA LEU A 100 -26.67 -12.89 -29.52
C LEU A 100 -26.98 -12.45 -30.95
N GLU A 101 -25.96 -12.11 -31.75
CA GLU A 101 -26.13 -11.77 -33.17
C GLU A 101 -26.52 -13.01 -34.00
N GLN A 102 -26.01 -14.19 -33.62
CA GLN A 102 -26.30 -15.45 -34.31
C GLN A 102 -27.59 -16.12 -33.84
N ALA A 103 -28.15 -15.68 -32.70
CA ALA A 103 -29.32 -16.29 -32.07
C ALA A 103 -30.55 -16.35 -32.99
N VAL A 104 -31.32 -17.43 -32.89
CA VAL A 104 -32.67 -17.47 -33.48
C VAL A 104 -33.59 -16.46 -32.77
N THR A 105 -34.57 -15.90 -33.48
CA THR A 105 -35.59 -15.03 -32.86
C THR A 105 -36.63 -15.85 -32.10
N LEU A 106 -37.32 -15.23 -31.14
CA LEU A 106 -38.32 -15.95 -30.32
C LEU A 106 -39.45 -16.56 -31.16
N ASP A 107 -39.86 -15.90 -32.24
CA ASP A 107 -40.91 -16.40 -33.13
C ASP A 107 -40.47 -17.64 -33.91
N VAL A 108 -39.19 -17.71 -34.30
CA VAL A 108 -38.59 -18.89 -34.93
C VAL A 108 -38.50 -20.01 -33.92
N TRP A 109 -37.96 -19.75 -32.73
CA TRP A 109 -37.80 -20.76 -31.68
C TRP A 109 -39.14 -21.42 -31.31
N LYS A 110 -40.22 -20.64 -31.16
CA LYS A 110 -41.57 -21.16 -30.85
C LYS A 110 -42.17 -22.05 -31.94
N LYS A 111 -41.72 -21.93 -33.20
CA LYS A 111 -42.18 -22.76 -34.33
C LYS A 111 -41.38 -24.07 -34.46
N LEU A 112 -40.27 -24.22 -33.76
CA LEU A 112 -39.43 -25.42 -33.83
C LEU A 112 -40.12 -26.64 -33.15
N PRO A 113 -39.92 -27.86 -33.68
CA PRO A 113 -40.32 -29.09 -33.00
C PRO A 113 -39.64 -29.22 -31.62
N PRO A 114 -40.29 -29.86 -30.62
CA PRO A 114 -39.75 -29.97 -29.25
C PRO A 114 -38.34 -30.57 -29.14
N GLU A 115 -38.02 -31.57 -29.98
CA GLU A 115 -36.71 -32.21 -29.98
C GLU A 115 -35.59 -31.28 -30.49
N ILE A 116 -35.93 -30.33 -31.37
CA ILE A 116 -35.00 -29.33 -31.89
C ILE A 116 -34.90 -28.15 -30.93
N GLN A 117 -36.01 -27.74 -30.29
CA GLN A 117 -36.00 -26.70 -29.25
C GLN A 117 -35.03 -27.03 -28.09
N ALA A 118 -34.91 -28.31 -27.72
CA ALA A 118 -33.99 -28.76 -26.66
C ALA A 118 -32.50 -28.55 -26.99
N GLU A 119 -32.16 -28.36 -28.28
CA GLU A 119 -30.79 -28.23 -28.80
C GLU A 119 -30.48 -26.83 -29.34
N VAL A 120 -31.47 -25.91 -29.36
CA VAL A 120 -31.32 -24.54 -29.88
C VAL A 120 -31.56 -23.54 -28.77
N GLU A 121 -30.77 -22.48 -28.75
CA GLU A 121 -30.83 -21.44 -27.72
C GLU A 121 -32.19 -20.74 -27.68
N GLU A 122 -32.75 -20.60 -26.47
CA GLU A 122 -34.04 -19.96 -26.24
C GLU A 122 -33.82 -18.46 -25.96
N PRO A 123 -34.38 -17.55 -26.78
CA PRO A 123 -34.45 -16.14 -26.45
C PRO A 123 -35.39 -15.92 -25.28
N PHE A 124 -34.97 -15.14 -24.29
CA PHE A 124 -35.78 -14.90 -23.09
C PHE A 124 -35.69 -13.46 -22.60
N SER A 125 -36.75 -13.04 -21.90
CA SER A 125 -36.84 -11.76 -21.19
C SER A 125 -37.58 -11.99 -19.88
N THR A 126 -36.93 -11.77 -18.75
CA THR A 126 -37.51 -12.01 -17.42
C THR A 126 -36.84 -11.17 -16.35
N ILE A 127 -37.45 -11.14 -15.17
CA ILE A 127 -36.81 -10.68 -13.94
C ILE A 127 -36.02 -11.84 -13.32
N ALA A 128 -34.80 -11.57 -12.88
CA ALA A 128 -33.92 -12.55 -12.24
C ALA A 128 -32.99 -11.90 -11.20
N ASN A 129 -32.40 -12.70 -10.31
CA ASN A 129 -31.25 -12.24 -9.54
C ASN A 129 -29.99 -12.43 -10.38
N TYR A 130 -29.32 -11.33 -10.69
CA TYR A 130 -28.05 -11.29 -11.37
C TYR A 130 -26.94 -11.20 -10.32
N ARG A 131 -26.28 -12.33 -10.04
CA ARG A 131 -25.21 -12.44 -9.05
C ARG A 131 -23.86 -12.23 -9.73
N VAL A 132 -23.01 -11.44 -9.10
CA VAL A 132 -21.67 -11.11 -9.59
C VAL A 132 -20.68 -11.30 -8.44
N PHE A 133 -19.68 -12.13 -8.68
CA PHE A 133 -18.59 -12.42 -7.76
C PHE A 133 -17.28 -12.12 -8.45
N PRO A 134 -16.57 -11.05 -8.06
CA PRO A 134 -15.23 -10.78 -8.56
C PRO A 134 -14.31 -11.98 -8.33
N VAL A 135 -13.44 -12.28 -9.30
CA VAL A 135 -12.50 -13.39 -9.22
C VAL A 135 -11.12 -12.99 -9.72
N CYS A 136 -10.11 -13.70 -9.23
CA CYS A 136 -8.72 -13.48 -9.59
C CYS A 136 -8.43 -14.03 -10.99
N VAL A 137 -7.62 -13.32 -11.77
CA VAL A 137 -7.07 -13.83 -13.03
C VAL A 137 -5.56 -13.58 -13.04
N THR A 138 -4.73 -14.62 -13.08
CA THR A 138 -3.29 -14.42 -13.29
C THR A 138 -2.93 -14.54 -14.76
N GLY A 139 -2.45 -13.43 -15.31
CA GLY A 139 -1.66 -13.32 -16.55
C GLY A 139 -0.20 -12.99 -16.24
N SER A 140 0.42 -13.69 -15.28
CA SER A 140 1.88 -13.78 -15.16
C SER A 140 2.30 -15.17 -15.65
N PRO A 141 3.38 -15.30 -16.44
CA PRO A 141 3.78 -16.59 -16.97
C PRO A 141 4.05 -17.54 -15.80
N ASP A 142 3.42 -18.70 -15.83
CA ASP A 142 3.94 -19.90 -15.16
C ASP A 142 5.48 -19.93 -15.35
N PRO A 143 6.28 -20.19 -14.31
CA PRO A 143 7.74 -20.34 -14.45
C PRO A 143 8.16 -21.41 -15.49
N ALA A 144 7.24 -22.27 -15.94
CA ALA A 144 7.44 -23.19 -17.06
C ALA A 144 6.90 -22.71 -18.42
N GLY A 145 6.22 -21.56 -18.52
CA GLY A 145 5.74 -20.97 -19.77
C GLY A 145 4.70 -21.81 -20.53
N THR A 146 4.01 -22.76 -19.85
CA THR A 146 3.19 -23.75 -20.56
C THR A 146 1.70 -23.45 -20.64
N LYS A 147 1.20 -22.43 -19.95
CA LYS A 147 -0.21 -22.04 -19.98
C LYS A 147 -0.40 -20.52 -19.97
N GLU A 148 -0.31 -19.89 -21.14
CA GLU A 148 -1.13 -18.70 -21.38
C GLU A 148 -2.57 -19.16 -21.52
N ILE A 149 -3.40 -18.96 -20.51
CA ILE A 149 -4.86 -19.00 -20.70
C ILE A 149 -5.33 -17.55 -20.76
N ALA A 150 -5.16 -16.94 -21.93
CA ALA A 150 -5.94 -15.77 -22.28
C ALA A 150 -7.43 -16.16 -22.21
N ASN A 151 -8.26 -15.37 -21.50
CA ASN A 151 -9.74 -15.43 -21.43
C ASN A 151 -10.41 -15.95 -20.14
N PHE A 152 -9.83 -15.78 -18.94
CA PHE A 152 -10.65 -15.88 -17.73
C PHE A 152 -11.37 -14.55 -17.44
N PRO A 153 -12.67 -14.59 -17.03
CA PRO A 153 -13.44 -13.39 -16.76
C PRO A 153 -13.02 -12.74 -15.42
N ASP A 154 -13.14 -11.41 -15.35
CA ASP A 154 -12.91 -10.56 -14.16
C ASP A 154 -13.86 -10.84 -12.98
N ALA A 155 -14.98 -11.49 -13.27
CA ALA A 155 -15.98 -11.93 -12.31
C ALA A 155 -16.73 -13.14 -12.86
N THR A 156 -17.11 -14.05 -11.98
CA THR A 156 -18.12 -15.06 -12.29
C THR A 156 -19.51 -14.46 -12.10
N ARG A 157 -20.43 -14.80 -13.01
CA ARG A 157 -21.74 -14.16 -13.09
C ARG A 157 -22.82 -15.22 -13.26
N TRP A 158 -23.88 -15.12 -12.47
CA TRP A 158 -24.99 -16.06 -12.51
C TRP A 158 -26.34 -15.34 -12.62
N THR A 159 -27.28 -15.96 -13.32
CA THR A 159 -28.66 -15.51 -13.42
C THR A 159 -29.56 -16.55 -12.78
N GLU A 160 -30.23 -16.17 -11.70
CA GLU A 160 -31.19 -17.01 -10.98
C GLU A 160 -32.61 -16.55 -11.31
N ILE A 161 -33.31 -17.36 -12.11
CA ILE A 161 -34.72 -17.13 -12.45
C ILE A 161 -35.56 -17.88 -11.42
N GLU A 162 -36.57 -17.21 -10.85
CA GLU A 162 -37.45 -17.83 -9.85
C GLU A 162 -38.08 -19.13 -10.39
N GLY A 163 -37.89 -20.23 -9.66
CA GLY A 163 -38.37 -21.56 -10.04
C GLY A 163 -37.61 -22.24 -11.19
N GLY A 164 -36.55 -21.62 -11.72
CA GLY A 164 -35.68 -22.16 -12.76
C GLY A 164 -34.29 -22.56 -12.26
N PRO A 165 -33.47 -23.23 -13.09
CA PRO A 165 -32.07 -23.49 -12.76
C PRO A 165 -31.24 -22.21 -12.79
N THR A 166 -30.16 -22.18 -12.00
CA THR A 166 -29.14 -21.12 -12.07
C THR A 166 -28.37 -21.22 -13.38
N LEU A 167 -28.22 -20.08 -14.08
CA LEU A 167 -27.55 -19.99 -15.37
C LEU A 167 -26.21 -19.25 -15.23
N GLU A 168 -25.12 -19.85 -15.72
CA GLU A 168 -23.84 -19.17 -15.89
C GLU A 168 -23.97 -18.12 -17.00
N SER A 169 -23.73 -16.87 -16.64
CA SER A 169 -24.05 -15.71 -17.50
C SER A 169 -22.79 -15.09 -18.07
N HIS A 170 -22.69 -15.06 -19.39
CA HIS A 170 -21.64 -14.36 -20.12
C HIS A 170 -22.18 -13.03 -20.64
N VAL A 171 -21.41 -11.97 -20.42
CA VAL A 171 -21.84 -10.58 -20.65
C VAL A 171 -20.74 -9.79 -21.35
N PHE A 172 -21.11 -8.64 -21.89
CA PHE A 172 -20.20 -7.70 -22.54
C PHE A 172 -20.70 -6.27 -22.35
N GLY A 173 -19.88 -5.30 -22.76
CA GLY A 173 -20.26 -3.89 -22.75
C GLY A 173 -20.59 -3.40 -21.34
N ARG A 174 -21.63 -2.57 -21.20
CA ARG A 174 -22.00 -1.98 -19.89
C ARG A 174 -22.27 -3.02 -18.80
N ARG A 175 -22.90 -4.16 -19.14
CA ARG A 175 -23.31 -5.16 -18.15
C ARG A 175 -22.13 -5.84 -17.44
N SER A 176 -20.92 -5.84 -18.03
CA SER A 176 -19.74 -6.38 -17.35
C SER A 176 -19.35 -5.56 -16.12
N GLY A 177 -19.66 -4.27 -16.09
CA GLY A 177 -19.35 -3.36 -14.97
C GLY A 177 -20.35 -3.35 -13.81
N LEU A 178 -21.40 -4.16 -13.88
CA LEU A 178 -22.42 -4.20 -12.83
C LEU A 178 -21.99 -5.15 -11.69
N ASP A 179 -22.30 -4.76 -10.45
CA ASP A 179 -22.24 -5.64 -9.28
C ASP A 179 -23.51 -6.51 -9.20
N THR A 180 -23.65 -7.28 -8.11
CA THR A 180 -24.84 -8.11 -7.89
C THR A 180 -26.10 -7.25 -7.84
N LYS A 181 -27.12 -7.62 -8.63
CA LYS A 181 -28.45 -6.98 -8.69
C LYS A 181 -29.56 -8.02 -8.54
N GLU A 182 -30.44 -7.82 -7.57
CA GLU A 182 -31.62 -8.64 -7.35
C GLU A 182 -32.83 -8.09 -8.09
N LYS A 183 -33.71 -8.98 -8.54
CA LYS A 183 -34.89 -8.63 -9.35
C LYS A 183 -34.56 -7.73 -10.54
N SER A 184 -33.41 -7.97 -11.17
CA SER A 184 -32.93 -7.21 -12.32
C SER A 184 -33.60 -7.72 -13.61
N PRO A 185 -34.00 -6.82 -14.54
CA PRO A 185 -34.42 -7.23 -15.88
C PRO A 185 -33.23 -7.79 -16.66
N VAL A 186 -33.34 -9.07 -17.03
CA VAL A 186 -32.35 -9.79 -17.84
C VAL A 186 -32.96 -10.19 -19.18
N GLN A 187 -32.16 -10.05 -20.24
CA GLN A 187 -32.56 -10.39 -21.60
C GLN A 187 -31.38 -10.96 -22.37
N GLY A 188 -31.67 -11.96 -23.19
CA GLY A 188 -30.66 -12.59 -24.02
C GLY A 188 -31.10 -13.97 -24.49
N ILE A 189 -30.15 -14.89 -24.55
CA ILE A 189 -30.38 -16.29 -24.93
C ILE A 189 -29.90 -17.22 -23.83
N ARG A 190 -30.55 -18.37 -23.69
CA ARG A 190 -30.11 -19.44 -22.79
C ARG A 190 -30.10 -20.80 -23.48
N ILE A 191 -29.13 -21.64 -23.14
CA ILE A 191 -29.02 -23.02 -23.62
C ILE A 191 -28.28 -23.85 -22.57
N GLY A 192 -28.87 -24.99 -22.17
CA GLY A 192 -28.33 -25.79 -21.08
C GLY A 192 -28.23 -24.98 -19.77
N SER A 193 -27.02 -24.90 -19.21
CA SER A 193 -26.70 -24.11 -18.01
C SER A 193 -26.11 -22.72 -18.32
N LEU A 194 -26.09 -22.30 -19.59
CA LEU A 194 -25.47 -21.05 -20.04
C LEU A 194 -26.50 -20.01 -20.45
N ALA A 195 -26.14 -18.74 -20.26
CA ALA A 195 -26.83 -17.59 -20.80
C ALA A 195 -25.84 -16.57 -21.38
N ALA A 196 -26.15 -16.00 -22.54
CA ALA A 196 -25.52 -14.75 -23.00
C ALA A 196 -26.52 -13.61 -22.80
N LEU A 197 -26.13 -12.57 -22.05
CA LEU A 197 -26.99 -11.43 -21.76
C LEU A 197 -26.60 -10.20 -22.58
N ARG A 198 -27.60 -9.45 -23.03
CA ARG A 198 -27.41 -8.16 -23.72
C ARG A 198 -26.75 -7.14 -22.79
N GLU A 199 -25.95 -6.22 -23.32
CA GLU A 199 -25.30 -5.17 -22.51
C GLU A 199 -26.29 -4.19 -21.88
N GLY A 200 -27.42 -3.94 -22.54
CA GLY A 200 -28.51 -3.09 -22.07
C GLY A 200 -29.63 -3.88 -21.37
N ILE A 201 -30.54 -3.14 -20.74
CA ILE A 201 -31.74 -3.71 -20.09
C ILE A 201 -32.93 -3.84 -21.05
N PHE A 202 -32.96 -3.06 -22.14
CA PHE A 202 -34.03 -3.06 -23.14
C PHE A 202 -33.59 -3.79 -24.41
N HIS A 203 -34.53 -4.49 -25.03
CA HIS A 203 -34.39 -5.08 -26.36
C HIS A 203 -35.48 -4.49 -27.24
N GLN A 204 -35.12 -4.01 -28.42
CA GLN A 204 -36.08 -3.58 -29.44
C GLN A 204 -36.26 -4.73 -30.43
N PRO A 205 -37.36 -5.51 -30.37
CA PRO A 205 -37.55 -6.68 -31.22
C PRO A 205 -37.84 -6.28 -32.67
N ALA A 206 -37.53 -7.18 -33.61
CA ALA A 206 -38.01 -7.06 -34.98
C ALA A 206 -39.55 -7.20 -35.03
N PRO A 207 -40.24 -6.68 -36.07
CA PRO A 207 -41.71 -6.70 -36.12
C PRO A 207 -42.36 -8.08 -35.94
N ASP A 208 -41.76 -9.12 -36.52
CA ASP A 208 -42.26 -10.50 -36.42
C ASP A 208 -42.07 -11.08 -35.00
N GLU A 209 -40.94 -10.78 -34.37
CA GLU A 209 -40.65 -11.16 -32.98
C GLU A 209 -41.58 -10.42 -32.00
N LEU A 210 -41.79 -9.12 -32.23
CA LEU A 210 -42.67 -8.27 -31.43
C LEU A 210 -44.09 -8.82 -31.40
N SER A 211 -44.62 -9.27 -32.55
CA SER A 211 -45.97 -9.84 -32.67
C SER A 211 -46.17 -11.10 -31.82
N VAL A 212 -45.10 -11.86 -31.54
CA VAL A 212 -45.12 -13.00 -30.63
C VAL A 212 -44.97 -12.54 -29.18
N MET A 213 -44.06 -11.61 -28.92
CA MET A 213 -43.84 -11.05 -27.57
C MET A 213 -45.07 -10.34 -27.01
N GLU A 214 -45.86 -9.64 -27.84
CA GLU A 214 -47.13 -9.00 -27.46
C GLU A 214 -48.21 -9.97 -26.96
N LYS A 215 -48.11 -11.26 -27.33
CA LYS A 215 -49.02 -12.31 -26.85
C LYS A 215 -48.53 -12.95 -25.56
N LEU A 216 -47.23 -12.84 -25.26
CA LEU A 216 -46.57 -13.51 -24.15
C LEU A 216 -46.38 -12.59 -22.94
N TYR A 217 -46.10 -11.32 -23.18
CA TYR A 217 -45.73 -10.37 -22.14
C TYR A 217 -46.82 -9.33 -21.95
N PRO A 218 -47.22 -9.01 -20.70
CA PRO A 218 -48.11 -7.91 -20.44
C PRO A 218 -47.43 -6.57 -20.71
N LEU A 219 -48.24 -5.54 -20.97
CA LEU A 219 -47.76 -4.16 -21.01
C LEU A 219 -47.28 -3.72 -19.61
N ALA A 220 -46.19 -2.95 -19.59
CA ALA A 220 -45.64 -2.37 -18.37
C ALA A 220 -46.54 -1.28 -17.79
N ASN A 221 -47.25 -0.56 -18.65
CA ASN A 221 -48.28 0.42 -18.30
C ASN A 221 -49.66 -0.11 -18.72
N PRO A 222 -50.72 -0.03 -17.88
CA PRO A 222 -52.08 -0.38 -18.30
C PRO A 222 -52.64 0.46 -19.47
N PHE A 223 -52.02 1.59 -19.83
CA PHE A 223 -52.47 2.47 -20.92
C PHE A 223 -51.64 2.24 -22.21
N PRO A 224 -52.12 1.44 -23.19
CA PRO A 224 -51.37 1.09 -24.41
C PRO A 224 -51.12 2.25 -25.37
N GLU A 225 -51.87 3.35 -25.23
CA GLU A 225 -51.83 4.58 -26.02
C GLU A 225 -50.96 5.69 -25.40
N ARG A 226 -50.34 5.43 -24.24
CA ARG A 226 -49.54 6.41 -23.50
C ARG A 226 -48.06 6.03 -23.45
N ASP A 227 -47.20 7.04 -23.51
CA ASP A 227 -45.77 6.93 -23.25
C ASP A 227 -45.51 6.50 -21.80
N PHE A 228 -44.67 5.47 -21.62
CA PHE A 228 -44.38 4.90 -20.31
C PHE A 228 -43.71 5.90 -19.37
N ALA A 229 -42.78 6.72 -19.85
CA ALA A 229 -41.99 7.63 -19.03
C ALA A 229 -42.75 8.90 -18.64
N THR A 230 -43.62 9.41 -19.52
CA THR A 230 -44.19 10.76 -19.43
C THR A 230 -45.72 10.81 -19.34
N GLY A 231 -46.40 9.70 -19.63
CA GLY A 231 -47.87 9.64 -19.68
C GLY A 231 -48.51 10.41 -20.85
N GLN A 232 -47.72 10.98 -21.76
CA GLN A 232 -48.22 11.68 -22.95
C GLN A 232 -48.76 10.71 -24.00
N ASP A 233 -49.53 11.22 -24.97
CA ASP A 233 -49.96 10.41 -26.13
C ASP A 233 -48.75 9.91 -26.92
N LEU A 234 -48.84 8.67 -27.43
CA LEU A 234 -47.80 8.13 -28.31
C LEU A 234 -47.69 8.97 -29.60
N GLY A 235 -46.44 9.20 -30.04
CA GLY A 235 -46.14 9.88 -31.28
C GLY A 235 -46.46 9.04 -32.53
N PRO A 236 -46.26 9.59 -33.74
CA PRO A 236 -46.56 8.89 -35.00
C PRO A 236 -45.65 7.68 -35.28
N GLN A 237 -44.51 7.56 -34.58
CA GLN A 237 -43.54 6.47 -34.69
C GLN A 237 -43.08 6.06 -33.28
N PRO A 238 -43.94 5.38 -32.51
CA PRO A 238 -43.63 5.01 -31.13
C PRO A 238 -42.52 3.95 -31.09
N VAL A 239 -41.71 3.99 -30.03
CA VAL A 239 -40.66 3.00 -29.77
C VAL A 239 -41.22 1.94 -28.81
N THR A 240 -41.31 0.71 -29.27
CA THR A 240 -41.71 -0.45 -28.46
C THR A 240 -40.50 -1.30 -28.11
N VAL A 241 -40.26 -1.50 -26.83
CA VAL A 241 -39.15 -2.32 -26.32
C VAL A 241 -39.67 -3.31 -25.29
N VAL A 242 -38.93 -4.41 -25.13
CA VAL A 242 -39.20 -5.43 -24.11
C VAL A 242 -38.14 -5.32 -23.03
N ALA A 243 -38.51 -5.56 -21.77
CA ALA A 243 -37.59 -5.75 -20.64
C ALA A 243 -38.28 -6.50 -19.51
N GLY A 244 -37.56 -7.43 -18.86
CA GLY A 244 -38.06 -8.11 -17.66
C GLY A 244 -39.38 -8.87 -17.86
N GLY A 245 -39.66 -9.35 -19.08
CA GLY A 245 -40.93 -9.99 -19.41
C GLY A 245 -42.13 -9.03 -19.49
N LYS A 246 -41.90 -7.74 -19.76
CA LYS A 246 -42.94 -6.73 -20.02
C LYS A 246 -42.64 -5.92 -21.28
N ILE A 247 -43.70 -5.36 -21.88
CA ILE A 247 -43.60 -4.44 -23.03
C ILE A 247 -43.72 -2.99 -22.59
N PHE A 248 -42.77 -2.16 -23.03
CA PHE A 248 -42.73 -0.72 -22.79
C PHE A 248 -42.93 0.02 -24.11
N LYS A 249 -43.71 1.09 -24.07
CA LYS A 249 -43.97 1.96 -25.22
C LYS A 249 -43.53 3.39 -24.88
N PHE A 250 -42.81 4.01 -25.79
CA PHE A 250 -42.37 5.40 -25.71
C PHE A 250 -42.88 6.17 -26.92
N ALA A 251 -43.16 7.46 -26.75
CA ALA A 251 -43.70 8.33 -27.78
C ALA A 251 -42.75 8.46 -28.97
N ASP A 252 -41.43 8.50 -28.71
CA ASP A 252 -40.38 8.56 -29.70
C ASP A 252 -39.02 8.07 -29.13
N MET A 253 -37.98 8.11 -29.96
CA MET A 253 -36.63 7.70 -29.59
C MET A 253 -35.97 8.60 -28.54
N ALA A 254 -36.32 9.89 -28.48
CA ALA A 254 -35.73 10.80 -27.50
C ALA A 254 -36.23 10.49 -26.09
N SER A 255 -37.55 10.27 -25.95
CA SER A 255 -38.17 9.81 -24.69
C SER A 255 -37.54 8.50 -24.20
N PHE A 256 -37.35 7.52 -25.10
CA PHE A 256 -36.68 6.27 -24.76
C PHE A 256 -35.22 6.47 -24.31
N GLN A 257 -34.43 7.28 -25.02
CA GLN A 257 -33.03 7.51 -24.69
C GLN A 257 -32.84 8.21 -23.35
N GLU A 258 -33.68 9.20 -23.03
CA GLU A 258 -33.64 9.89 -21.74
C GLU A 258 -33.97 8.93 -20.59
N PHE A 259 -35.02 8.12 -20.75
CA PHE A 259 -35.41 7.11 -19.77
C PHE A 259 -34.33 6.03 -19.58
N ASN A 260 -33.79 5.50 -20.68
CA ASN A 260 -32.74 4.49 -20.62
C ASN A 260 -31.45 5.04 -19.98
N LYS A 261 -31.07 6.29 -20.25
CA LYS A 261 -29.92 6.95 -19.61
C LYS A 261 -30.10 7.10 -18.09
N ALA A 262 -31.32 7.39 -17.64
CA ALA A 262 -31.60 7.45 -16.20
C ALA A 262 -31.45 6.07 -15.53
N LEU A 263 -31.91 5.01 -16.19
CA LEU A 263 -31.76 3.64 -15.69
C LEU A 263 -30.31 3.15 -15.68
N GLU A 264 -29.52 3.55 -16.69
CA GLU A 264 -28.08 3.32 -16.71
C GLU A 264 -27.39 3.89 -15.47
N ALA A 265 -27.67 5.15 -15.12
CA ALA A 265 -27.12 5.78 -13.93
C ALA A 265 -27.61 5.12 -12.63
N MET A 266 -28.80 4.52 -12.64
CA MET A 266 -29.34 3.77 -11.51
C MET A 266 -28.65 2.42 -11.32
N ASP A 267 -28.35 1.70 -12.41
CA ASP A 267 -27.63 0.41 -12.41
C ASP A 267 -26.20 0.54 -11.87
N GLU A 268 -25.55 1.67 -12.11
CA GLU A 268 -24.19 1.94 -11.64
C GLU A 268 -24.08 2.11 -10.11
N LYS A 269 -25.21 2.38 -9.42
CA LYS A 269 -25.24 2.52 -7.96
C LYS A 269 -24.95 1.18 -7.28
N PRO A 270 -24.18 1.15 -6.17
CA PRO A 270 -23.84 -0.11 -5.51
C PRO A 270 -25.05 -0.77 -4.83
N GLY A 271 -24.94 -2.08 -4.60
CA GLY A 271 -25.82 -2.85 -3.73
C GLY A 271 -26.85 -3.71 -4.46
N PRO A 272 -27.32 -4.80 -3.81
CA PRO A 272 -28.16 -5.81 -4.44
C PRO A 272 -29.57 -5.32 -4.79
N HIS A 273 -30.12 -4.35 -4.06
CA HIS A 273 -31.51 -3.91 -4.26
C HIS A 273 -31.64 -2.67 -5.16
N THR A 274 -30.56 -2.21 -5.77
CA THR A 274 -30.54 -1.04 -6.64
C THR A 274 -30.64 -1.41 -8.12
N GLY A 275 -30.67 -0.41 -9.01
CA GLY A 275 -30.70 -0.58 -10.45
C GLY A 275 -32.10 -0.67 -11.06
N ALA A 276 -32.14 -1.19 -12.28
CA ALA A 276 -33.32 -1.23 -13.14
C ALA A 276 -34.47 -2.08 -12.59
N GLY A 277 -34.22 -2.98 -11.62
CA GLY A 277 -35.28 -3.73 -10.94
C GLY A 277 -36.30 -2.83 -10.23
N THR A 278 -35.90 -1.60 -9.86
CA THR A 278 -36.76 -0.64 -9.17
C THR A 278 -37.99 -0.19 -9.97
N ILE A 279 -37.96 -0.26 -11.31
CA ILE A 279 -39.13 0.10 -12.14
C ILE A 279 -40.23 -0.97 -12.14
N PHE A 280 -39.92 -2.17 -11.62
CA PHE A 280 -40.88 -3.27 -11.48
C PHE A 280 -41.52 -3.33 -10.10
N LEU A 281 -41.14 -2.44 -9.18
CA LEU A 281 -41.77 -2.31 -7.87
C LEU A 281 -43.14 -1.62 -7.97
N PRO A 282 -44.11 -1.93 -7.10
CA PRO A 282 -45.42 -1.29 -7.13
C PRO A 282 -45.29 0.20 -6.79
N LYS A 283 -45.48 1.09 -7.77
CA LYS A 283 -45.58 2.55 -7.55
C LYS A 283 -46.82 3.12 -8.24
N ALA A 284 -47.39 4.17 -7.66
CA ALA A 284 -48.54 4.88 -8.20
C ALA A 284 -48.16 5.61 -9.51
N SER A 285 -49.13 5.77 -10.41
CA SER A 285 -48.96 6.63 -11.58
C SER A 285 -48.64 8.07 -11.14
N ASP A 286 -47.92 8.81 -11.96
CA ASP A 286 -47.64 10.25 -11.78
C ASP A 286 -48.89 11.16 -11.78
N GLY A 287 -50.09 10.60 -11.72
CA GLY A 287 -51.36 11.30 -11.84
C GLY A 287 -51.78 11.60 -13.28
N ALA A 288 -50.90 11.42 -14.28
CA ALA A 288 -51.16 11.60 -15.71
C ALA A 288 -51.17 10.28 -16.51
N GLY A 289 -50.84 9.15 -15.87
CA GLY A 289 -50.78 7.83 -16.50
C GLY A 289 -49.38 7.40 -16.91
N GLY A 290 -48.34 8.15 -16.53
CA GLY A 290 -46.92 7.84 -16.72
C GLY A 290 -46.22 7.27 -15.47
N PHE A 291 -45.00 6.77 -15.66
CA PHE A 291 -44.13 6.26 -14.61
C PHE A 291 -43.36 7.38 -13.90
N ASN A 292 -43.44 7.44 -12.57
CA ASN A 292 -42.72 8.44 -11.79
C ASN A 292 -41.22 8.12 -11.67
N LEU A 293 -40.44 8.51 -12.68
CA LEU A 293 -38.99 8.29 -12.74
C LEU A 293 -38.22 9.02 -11.62
N VAL A 294 -38.67 10.21 -11.22
CA VAL A 294 -38.02 11.01 -10.15
C VAL A 294 -38.06 10.25 -8.83
N GLU A 295 -39.21 9.69 -8.46
CA GLU A 295 -39.33 8.85 -7.27
C GLU A 295 -38.56 7.54 -7.38
N ALA A 296 -38.45 6.95 -8.57
CA ALA A 296 -37.65 5.75 -8.80
C ALA A 296 -36.16 6.02 -8.56
N ILE A 297 -35.62 7.12 -9.08
CA ILE A 297 -34.25 7.57 -8.83
C ILE A 297 -34.03 7.84 -7.34
N ALA A 298 -34.96 8.54 -6.68
CA ALA A 298 -34.87 8.82 -5.24
C ALA A 298 -34.84 7.54 -4.41
N LEU A 299 -35.72 6.57 -4.70
CA LEU A 299 -35.72 5.26 -4.05
C LEU A 299 -34.42 4.50 -4.31
N ASN A 300 -33.91 4.51 -5.53
CA ASN A 300 -32.67 3.83 -5.88
C ASN A 300 -31.47 4.37 -5.09
N ASN A 301 -31.37 5.69 -4.97
CA ASN A 301 -30.34 6.33 -4.15
C ASN A 301 -30.50 5.97 -2.67
N GLN A 302 -31.73 5.94 -2.15
CA GLN A 302 -32.00 5.51 -0.78
C GLN A 302 -31.58 4.06 -0.54
N LEU A 303 -31.86 3.15 -1.48
CA LEU A 303 -31.46 1.75 -1.39
C LEU A 303 -29.94 1.58 -1.44
N ALA A 304 -29.25 2.37 -2.26
CA ALA A 304 -27.79 2.40 -2.30
C ALA A 304 -27.20 2.85 -0.95
N SER A 305 -27.65 4.00 -0.43
CA SER A 305 -27.22 4.51 0.88
C SER A 305 -27.58 3.56 2.03
N ALA A 306 -28.76 2.94 1.99
CA ALA A 306 -29.13 1.93 2.98
C ALA A 306 -28.18 0.73 2.94
N TRP A 307 -27.66 0.36 1.77
CA TRP A 307 -26.70 -0.73 1.65
C TRP A 307 -25.31 -0.34 2.16
N THR A 308 -24.80 0.84 1.77
CA THR A 308 -23.39 1.20 1.98
C THR A 308 -23.14 2.07 3.22
N GLU A 309 -24.15 2.74 3.78
CA GLU A 309 -24.01 3.73 4.86
C GLU A 309 -24.83 3.39 6.11
N THR A 310 -25.16 2.11 6.30
CA THR A 310 -25.81 1.64 7.53
C THR A 310 -25.20 0.35 8.00
N LYS A 311 -25.31 0.05 9.30
CA LYS A 311 -24.86 -1.22 9.89
C LYS A 311 -25.43 -2.42 9.13
N LYS A 312 -24.59 -3.39 8.77
CA LYS A 312 -24.98 -4.66 8.16
C LYS A 312 -25.10 -5.76 9.21
N LYS A 313 -26.23 -6.45 9.26
CA LYS A 313 -26.38 -7.69 10.03
C LYS A 313 -25.87 -8.86 9.21
N VAL A 314 -24.90 -9.59 9.77
CA VAL A 314 -24.25 -10.72 9.11
C VAL A 314 -24.53 -12.01 9.89
N PHE A 315 -24.89 -13.08 9.20
CA PHE A 315 -24.96 -14.42 9.80
C PHE A 315 -23.94 -15.35 9.17
N MET A 316 -23.03 -15.90 9.98
CA MET A 316 -22.02 -16.86 9.52
C MET A 316 -22.40 -18.29 9.90
N ILE A 317 -22.70 -19.12 8.90
CA ILE A 317 -22.90 -20.56 9.06
C ILE A 317 -21.53 -21.23 9.06
N ARG A 318 -21.21 -21.96 10.13
CA ARG A 318 -19.99 -22.79 10.19
C ARG A 318 -20.29 -24.21 9.71
N CYS A 319 -19.52 -24.71 8.76
CA CYS A 319 -19.78 -25.97 8.08
C CYS A 319 -18.61 -26.97 8.16
N ASP A 320 -18.94 -28.26 8.15
CA ASP A 320 -18.02 -29.37 7.89
C ASP A 320 -18.61 -30.37 6.88
N PHE A 321 -17.83 -31.39 6.51
CA PHE A 321 -18.19 -32.35 5.46
C PHE A 321 -18.17 -33.80 5.97
N SER A 322 -18.78 -34.74 5.23
CA SER A 322 -18.81 -36.15 5.61
C SER A 322 -17.44 -36.83 5.65
N ASP A 323 -16.55 -36.39 4.78
CA ASP A 323 -15.17 -36.83 4.57
C ASP A 323 -14.15 -35.92 5.27
N LYS A 324 -14.47 -34.63 5.48
CA LYS A 324 -13.69 -33.68 6.29
C LYS A 324 -14.51 -33.18 7.48
N THR A 325 -14.62 -34.04 8.49
CA THR A 325 -15.39 -33.73 9.70
C THR A 325 -14.64 -32.78 10.63
N ASN A 326 -15.36 -32.02 11.46
CA ASN A 326 -14.76 -31.14 12.47
C ASN A 326 -13.80 -31.85 13.44
N ALA A 327 -13.98 -33.15 13.68
CA ALA A 327 -13.08 -33.93 14.55
C ALA A 327 -11.68 -34.11 13.95
N SER A 328 -11.58 -34.13 12.61
CA SER A 328 -10.31 -34.33 11.89
C SER A 328 -9.78 -33.04 11.27
N PHE A 329 -10.68 -32.12 10.91
CA PHE A 329 -10.37 -30.81 10.34
C PHE A 329 -11.15 -29.75 11.13
N PRO A 330 -10.55 -29.17 12.19
CA PRO A 330 -11.24 -28.28 13.09
C PRO A 330 -11.84 -27.06 12.37
N VAL A 331 -13.12 -26.83 12.63
CA VAL A 331 -13.87 -25.65 12.23
C VAL A 331 -13.63 -24.53 13.23
N VAL A 332 -13.60 -23.28 12.77
CA VAL A 332 -13.34 -22.12 13.62
C VAL A 332 -14.29 -22.05 14.83
N ASN A 333 -13.76 -21.70 16.00
CA ASN A 333 -14.56 -21.53 17.21
C ASN A 333 -15.52 -20.34 17.08
N ALA A 334 -16.80 -20.51 17.41
CA ALA A 334 -17.81 -19.45 17.27
C ALA A 334 -17.50 -18.18 18.07
N GLY A 335 -17.01 -18.33 19.31
CA GLY A 335 -16.70 -17.18 20.17
C GLY A 335 -15.52 -16.39 19.64
N THR A 336 -14.41 -17.07 19.30
CA THR A 336 -13.22 -16.45 18.73
C THR A 336 -13.52 -15.80 17.37
N TYR A 337 -14.26 -16.48 16.51
CA TYR A 337 -14.62 -15.97 15.20
C TYR A 337 -15.58 -14.78 15.28
N GLY A 338 -16.58 -14.88 16.16
CA GLY A 338 -17.50 -13.77 16.43
C GLY A 338 -16.77 -12.55 16.98
N ALA A 339 -15.76 -12.74 17.84
CA ALA A 339 -14.92 -11.65 18.32
C ALA A 339 -14.15 -10.98 17.18
N LEU A 340 -13.44 -11.76 16.34
CA LEU A 340 -12.73 -11.24 15.16
C LEU A 340 -13.63 -10.39 14.24
N LEU A 341 -14.82 -10.90 13.92
CA LEU A 341 -15.75 -10.22 13.03
C LEU A 341 -16.30 -8.93 13.63
N ASN A 342 -16.68 -8.95 14.91
CA ASN A 342 -17.31 -7.81 15.58
C ASN A 342 -16.31 -6.79 16.16
N THR A 343 -15.01 -7.09 16.18
CA THR A 343 -13.95 -6.14 16.55
C THR A 343 -13.12 -5.79 15.31
N THR A 344 -12.02 -6.48 15.04
CA THR A 344 -11.03 -6.12 14.03
C THR A 344 -11.66 -5.87 12.65
N VAL A 345 -12.54 -6.76 12.16
CA VAL A 345 -13.17 -6.59 10.84
C VAL A 345 -14.17 -5.44 10.85
N SER A 346 -15.10 -5.44 11.81
CA SER A 346 -16.12 -4.40 11.95
C SER A 346 -15.51 -3.00 12.13
N ASP A 347 -14.48 -2.86 12.96
CA ASP A 347 -13.85 -1.58 13.26
C ASP A 347 -13.04 -1.05 12.08
N ASN A 348 -12.38 -1.91 11.28
CA ASN A 348 -11.75 -1.48 10.04
C ASN A 348 -12.77 -0.99 9.01
N ILE A 349 -13.88 -1.71 8.81
CA ILE A 349 -14.97 -1.25 7.93
C ILE A 349 -15.55 0.09 8.44
N ARG A 350 -15.69 0.24 9.76
CA ARG A 350 -16.14 1.50 10.37
C ARG A 350 -15.17 2.64 10.12
N ASN A 351 -13.87 2.40 10.27
CA ASN A 351 -12.86 3.42 10.04
C ASN A 351 -12.78 3.81 8.55
N TYR A 352 -12.76 2.83 7.65
CA TYR A 352 -12.67 3.06 6.21
C TYR A 352 -13.88 3.82 5.65
N SER A 353 -15.05 3.63 6.25
CA SER A 353 -16.29 4.29 5.88
C SER A 353 -16.56 5.61 6.59
N TYR A 354 -15.61 6.14 7.37
CA TYR A 354 -15.80 7.36 8.18
C TYR A 354 -16.98 7.25 9.16
N GLY A 355 -17.16 6.06 9.75
CA GLY A 355 -18.23 5.76 10.68
C GLY A 355 -19.59 5.48 10.05
N LYS A 356 -19.72 5.49 8.71
CA LYS A 356 -21.01 5.32 8.03
C LYS A 356 -21.54 3.89 8.11
N THR A 357 -20.70 2.87 8.01
CA THR A 357 -21.13 1.46 8.08
C THR A 357 -20.16 0.60 8.87
N TRP A 358 -20.65 -0.53 9.35
CA TRP A 358 -19.89 -1.60 10.00
C TRP A 358 -20.74 -2.87 10.01
N ILE A 359 -20.15 -4.00 10.39
CA ILE A 359 -20.89 -5.27 10.48
C ILE A 359 -21.25 -5.61 11.92
N GLU A 360 -22.36 -6.31 12.11
CA GLU A 360 -22.70 -7.01 13.34
C GLU A 360 -22.94 -8.47 12.99
N ALA A 361 -21.97 -9.32 13.34
CA ALA A 361 -21.94 -10.72 12.96
C ALA A 361 -22.47 -11.61 14.08
N THR A 362 -23.42 -12.47 13.73
CA THR A 362 -23.82 -13.64 14.53
C THR A 362 -23.20 -14.89 13.91
N VAL A 363 -22.53 -15.72 14.70
CA VAL A 363 -21.92 -16.97 14.24
C VAL A 363 -22.76 -18.16 14.72
N SER A 364 -23.03 -19.12 13.84
CA SER A 364 -23.86 -20.29 14.16
C SER A 364 -23.32 -21.02 15.40
N ALA A 365 -24.18 -21.32 16.38
CA ALA A 365 -23.77 -22.04 17.59
C ALA A 365 -23.37 -23.50 17.28
N THR A 366 -24.05 -24.12 16.32
CA THR A 366 -23.76 -25.47 15.83
C THR A 366 -22.95 -25.44 14.55
N ILE A 367 -22.19 -26.51 14.32
CA ILE A 367 -21.54 -26.78 13.04
C ILE A 367 -22.53 -27.56 12.16
N THR A 368 -22.71 -27.11 10.92
CA THR A 368 -23.63 -27.70 9.96
C THR A 368 -22.89 -28.69 9.08
N ARG A 369 -23.29 -29.96 9.10
CA ARG A 369 -22.79 -30.95 8.16
C ARG A 369 -23.43 -30.73 6.80
N LEU A 370 -22.63 -30.47 5.76
CA LEU A 370 -23.14 -30.38 4.41
C LEU A 370 -23.57 -31.75 3.86
N PRO A 371 -24.59 -31.79 2.98
CA PRO A 371 -25.19 -33.03 2.49
C PRO A 371 -24.31 -33.81 1.52
N GLN A 372 -23.30 -33.17 0.91
CA GLN A 372 -22.35 -33.77 -0.01
C GLN A 372 -20.94 -33.77 0.61
N PRO A 373 -20.04 -34.71 0.25
CA PRO A 373 -18.64 -34.70 0.67
C PRO A 373 -17.90 -33.47 0.12
N SER A 374 -16.73 -33.15 0.70
CA SER A 374 -15.89 -32.03 0.24
C SER A 374 -15.51 -32.15 -1.24
N SER A 375 -15.25 -33.37 -1.71
CA SER A 375 -14.94 -33.67 -3.12
C SER A 375 -16.08 -33.42 -4.11
N TYR A 376 -17.32 -33.22 -3.63
CA TYR A 376 -18.39 -32.77 -4.51
C TYR A 376 -18.23 -31.30 -4.86
N TYR A 377 -17.69 -30.50 -3.95
CA TYR A 377 -17.64 -29.04 -4.04
C TYR A 377 -16.29 -28.52 -4.59
N ASP A 378 -15.21 -29.29 -4.46
CA ASP A 378 -13.85 -28.87 -4.84
C ASP A 378 -13.56 -28.93 -6.36
N ASP A 379 -14.40 -29.62 -7.13
CA ASP A 379 -14.23 -29.79 -8.58
C ASP A 379 -14.68 -28.57 -9.40
N ASP A 380 -13.81 -28.14 -10.33
CA ASP A 380 -14.20 -27.45 -11.56
C ASP A 380 -14.88 -28.49 -12.45
N ILE A 381 -16.22 -28.47 -12.49
CA ILE A 381 -16.97 -29.32 -13.42
C ILE A 381 -16.61 -28.78 -14.80
N GLY A 382 -15.77 -29.51 -15.55
CA GLY A 382 -15.08 -28.99 -16.73
C GLY A 382 -15.92 -28.09 -17.64
N GLY A 383 -15.30 -27.01 -18.14
CA GLY A 383 -15.97 -25.95 -18.89
C GLY A 383 -16.04 -24.60 -18.16
N GLY A 384 -15.38 -24.46 -16.99
CA GLY A 384 -15.33 -23.22 -16.21
C GLY A 384 -16.45 -23.09 -15.17
N THR A 385 -17.23 -24.15 -14.94
CA THR A 385 -18.35 -24.13 -13.98
C THR A 385 -17.91 -24.61 -12.60
N THR A 386 -18.27 -23.85 -11.57
CA THR A 386 -17.96 -24.15 -10.16
C THR A 386 -19.22 -24.52 -9.38
N ARG A 387 -19.07 -25.29 -8.30
CA ARG A 387 -20.17 -25.64 -7.38
C ARG A 387 -20.25 -24.72 -6.15
N ASN A 388 -19.75 -23.49 -6.29
CA ASN A 388 -19.75 -22.47 -5.24
C ASN A 388 -21.17 -22.16 -4.75
N SER A 389 -22.12 -22.02 -5.69
CA SER A 389 -23.54 -21.78 -5.43
C SER A 389 -24.23 -22.95 -4.71
N ASP A 390 -23.91 -24.19 -5.09
CA ASP A 390 -24.43 -25.40 -4.43
C ASP A 390 -24.00 -25.43 -2.96
N LEU A 391 -22.74 -25.10 -2.65
CA LEU A 391 -22.24 -25.10 -1.28
C LEU A 391 -23.04 -24.13 -0.41
N LEU A 392 -23.23 -22.90 -0.87
CA LEU A 392 -23.99 -21.89 -0.13
C LEU A 392 -25.45 -22.29 0.05
N SER A 393 -26.09 -22.76 -1.02
CA SER A 393 -27.49 -23.18 -1.00
C SER A 393 -27.69 -24.37 -0.06
N ASN A 394 -26.80 -25.36 -0.13
CA ASN A 394 -26.82 -26.52 0.75
C ASN A 394 -26.56 -26.14 2.22
N ALA A 395 -25.64 -25.20 2.48
CA ALA A 395 -25.36 -24.70 3.83
C ALA A 395 -26.59 -24.00 4.42
N LYS A 396 -27.20 -23.06 3.68
CA LYS A 396 -28.40 -22.33 4.09
C LYS A 396 -29.56 -23.30 4.34
N ALA A 397 -29.81 -24.24 3.41
CA ALA A 397 -30.89 -25.22 3.52
C ALA A 397 -30.68 -26.18 4.71
N ALA A 398 -29.48 -26.73 4.87
CA ALA A 398 -29.16 -27.64 5.97
C ALA A 398 -29.25 -26.95 7.34
N TYR A 399 -28.76 -25.70 7.45
CA TYR A 399 -28.85 -24.93 8.68
C TYR A 399 -30.31 -24.59 9.02
N GLN A 400 -31.10 -24.14 8.05
CA GLN A 400 -32.53 -23.85 8.23
C GLN A 400 -33.33 -25.09 8.63
N ALA A 401 -33.05 -26.25 8.03
CA ALA A 401 -33.71 -27.50 8.37
C ALA A 401 -33.42 -27.92 9.82
N ALA A 402 -32.18 -27.72 10.28
CA ALA A 402 -31.78 -27.97 11.67
C ALA A 402 -32.29 -26.90 12.66
N ASN A 403 -32.58 -25.68 12.17
CA ASN A 403 -32.99 -24.53 12.99
C ASN A 403 -34.23 -23.84 12.38
N PRO A 404 -35.44 -24.41 12.49
CA PRO A 404 -36.63 -23.87 11.83
C PRO A 404 -37.02 -22.43 12.24
N ALA A 405 -36.52 -21.96 13.39
CA ALA A 405 -36.72 -20.59 13.87
C ALA A 405 -35.75 -19.57 13.26
N PHE A 406 -34.71 -20.02 12.53
CA PHE A 406 -33.84 -19.12 11.78
C PHE A 406 -34.65 -18.43 10.68
N VAL A 407 -34.48 -17.12 10.54
CA VAL A 407 -35.15 -16.31 9.53
C VAL A 407 -34.06 -15.64 8.68
N PRO A 408 -33.68 -16.23 7.53
CA PRO A 408 -32.59 -15.73 6.70
C PRO A 408 -32.76 -14.25 6.32
N SER A 409 -34.00 -13.82 6.04
CA SER A 409 -34.33 -12.43 5.68
C SER A 409 -34.16 -11.40 6.81
N SER A 410 -33.81 -11.82 8.03
CA SER A 410 -33.47 -10.91 9.13
C SER A 410 -32.02 -10.41 9.12
N TYR A 411 -31.22 -10.95 8.20
CA TYR A 411 -29.81 -10.61 7.98
C TYR A 411 -29.64 -9.99 6.59
N ASP A 412 -28.73 -9.02 6.49
CA ASP A 412 -28.38 -8.38 5.21
C ASP A 412 -27.44 -9.28 4.40
N ILE A 413 -26.52 -9.97 5.08
CA ILE A 413 -25.52 -10.86 4.48
C ILE A 413 -25.54 -12.20 5.19
N ILE A 414 -25.54 -13.29 4.42
CA ILE A 414 -25.40 -14.65 4.95
C ILE A 414 -24.14 -15.26 4.36
N GLY A 415 -23.18 -15.55 5.24
CA GLY A 415 -21.92 -16.15 4.88
C GLY A 415 -21.77 -17.60 5.35
N VAL A 416 -20.86 -18.32 4.72
CA VAL A 416 -20.48 -19.69 5.10
C VAL A 416 -18.99 -19.77 5.33
N TRP A 417 -18.60 -20.27 6.49
CA TRP A 417 -17.22 -20.64 6.81
C TRP A 417 -17.07 -22.15 6.74
N PHE A 418 -16.06 -22.64 6.02
CA PHE A 418 -15.77 -24.06 5.90
C PHE A 418 -14.26 -24.31 5.86
N VAL A 419 -13.83 -25.53 6.18
CA VAL A 419 -12.41 -25.92 6.13
C VAL A 419 -11.86 -25.85 4.70
N ASN A 420 -10.55 -25.72 4.53
CA ASN A 420 -9.97 -25.69 3.17
C ASN A 420 -10.22 -27.02 2.43
N ILE A 421 -10.94 -26.92 1.30
CA ILE A 421 -11.23 -28.02 0.37
C ILE A 421 -10.61 -27.81 -1.02
N ALA A 422 -9.73 -26.82 -1.19
CA ALA A 422 -9.18 -26.39 -2.47
C ALA A 422 -10.24 -25.93 -3.48
N MET A 423 -11.35 -25.36 -2.98
CA MET A 423 -12.44 -24.84 -3.82
C MET A 423 -11.96 -23.68 -4.68
N LYS A 424 -12.39 -23.66 -5.95
CA LYS A 424 -11.92 -22.69 -6.95
C LYS A 424 -13.00 -21.77 -7.46
N SER A 425 -12.59 -20.58 -7.92
CA SER A 425 -13.41 -19.62 -8.64
C SER A 425 -12.53 -18.91 -9.67
N GLY A 426 -13.01 -18.73 -10.91
CA GLY A 426 -12.19 -18.17 -12.00
C GLY A 426 -10.94 -18.99 -12.35
N GLY A 427 -10.91 -20.29 -12.01
CA GLY A 427 -9.77 -21.18 -12.23
C GLY A 427 -8.72 -21.21 -11.10
N LEU A 428 -8.88 -20.39 -10.06
CA LEU A 428 -7.94 -20.27 -8.93
C LEU A 428 -8.61 -20.66 -7.60
N GLU A 429 -7.83 -21.24 -6.68
CA GLU A 429 -8.28 -21.48 -5.30
C GLU A 429 -8.46 -20.13 -4.60
N TYR A 430 -9.59 -19.96 -3.92
CA TYR A 430 -9.90 -18.71 -3.22
C TYR A 430 -9.92 -18.91 -1.71
N ALA A 431 -9.48 -17.88 -0.97
CA ALA A 431 -9.62 -17.82 0.48
C ALA A 431 -11.00 -17.28 0.89
N GLY A 432 -11.55 -16.37 0.08
CA GLY A 432 -12.92 -15.86 0.19
C GLY A 432 -13.55 -15.63 -1.19
N LEU A 433 -14.88 -15.55 -1.21
CA LEU A 433 -15.65 -15.15 -2.37
C LEU A 433 -16.88 -14.40 -1.85
N ALA A 434 -17.23 -13.27 -2.45
CA ALA A 434 -18.36 -12.49 -1.98
C ALA A 434 -19.01 -11.63 -3.08
N GLY A 435 -20.27 -11.30 -2.86
CA GLY A 435 -21.06 -10.47 -3.77
C GLY A 435 -22.48 -10.29 -3.26
N GLY A 436 -22.96 -9.04 -3.21
CA GLY A 436 -24.30 -8.74 -2.69
C GLY A 436 -24.52 -9.30 -1.28
N ALA A 437 -25.55 -10.14 -1.10
CA ALA A 437 -25.93 -10.71 0.19
C ALA A 437 -25.18 -12.01 0.56
N ASP A 438 -24.21 -12.45 -0.25
CA ASP A 438 -23.60 -13.77 -0.13
C ASP A 438 -22.07 -13.69 0.13
N LEU A 439 -21.57 -14.58 0.99
CA LEU A 439 -20.17 -14.63 1.43
C LEU A 439 -19.71 -16.08 1.65
N TRP A 440 -18.50 -16.40 1.19
CA TRP A 440 -17.81 -17.66 1.43
C TRP A 440 -16.45 -17.36 2.03
N ILE A 441 -16.07 -18.10 3.07
CA ILE A 441 -14.73 -18.07 3.66
C ILE A 441 -14.24 -19.51 3.79
N GLN A 442 -13.11 -19.79 3.14
CA GLN A 442 -12.51 -21.12 3.10
C GLN A 442 -11.23 -21.14 3.92
N GLY A 443 -11.26 -21.86 5.05
CA GLY A 443 -10.08 -22.27 5.81
C GLY A 443 -9.26 -21.15 6.48
N THR A 444 -9.74 -19.91 6.47
CA THR A 444 -9.02 -18.75 7.00
C THR A 444 -9.80 -17.97 8.05
N SER A 445 -9.07 -17.31 8.94
CA SER A 445 -9.58 -16.31 9.89
C SER A 445 -8.75 -15.02 9.81
N SER A 446 -8.13 -14.73 8.66
CA SER A 446 -7.43 -13.46 8.41
C SER A 446 -8.44 -12.31 8.35
N ALA A 447 -8.21 -11.24 9.10
CA ALA A 447 -9.07 -10.06 9.06
C ALA A 447 -9.04 -9.38 7.68
N ASP A 448 -7.86 -9.34 7.04
CA ASP A 448 -7.65 -8.74 5.71
C ASP A 448 -8.57 -9.38 4.67
N VAL A 449 -8.60 -10.71 4.60
CA VAL A 449 -9.49 -11.46 3.70
C VAL A 449 -10.96 -11.11 3.98
N HIS A 450 -11.37 -11.02 5.25
CA HIS A 450 -12.77 -10.70 5.55
C HIS A 450 -13.14 -9.27 5.14
N VAL A 451 -12.29 -8.29 5.42
CA VAL A 451 -12.53 -6.89 5.00
C VAL A 451 -12.56 -6.78 3.48
N HIS A 452 -11.66 -7.48 2.78
CA HIS A 452 -11.65 -7.61 1.32
C HIS A 452 -13.00 -8.13 0.78
N GLU A 453 -13.45 -9.29 1.29
CA GLU A 453 -14.72 -9.88 0.85
C GLU A 453 -15.93 -8.99 1.14
N PHE A 454 -15.95 -8.29 2.28
CA PHE A 454 -17.00 -7.31 2.55
C PHE A 454 -16.97 -6.15 1.55
N GLY A 455 -15.79 -5.76 1.04
CA GLY A 455 -15.67 -4.83 -0.08
C GLY A 455 -16.46 -5.29 -1.32
N HIS A 456 -16.40 -6.58 -1.66
CA HIS A 456 -17.22 -7.17 -2.72
C HIS A 456 -18.72 -7.21 -2.39
N ASN A 457 -19.10 -7.50 -1.14
CA ASN A 457 -20.50 -7.38 -0.70
C ASN A 457 -21.04 -5.95 -0.89
N TYR A 458 -20.20 -4.93 -0.69
CA TYR A 458 -20.56 -3.52 -0.94
C TYR A 458 -20.54 -3.13 -2.43
N GLY A 459 -19.98 -3.96 -3.32
CA GLY A 459 -19.98 -3.75 -4.77
C GLY A 459 -18.68 -3.17 -5.35
N LEU A 460 -17.54 -3.39 -4.66
CA LEU A 460 -16.20 -3.09 -5.17
C LEU A 460 -15.62 -4.27 -5.98
N GLY A 461 -14.77 -3.95 -6.96
CA GLY A 461 -13.89 -4.94 -7.60
C GLY A 461 -12.51 -4.94 -6.93
N HIS A 462 -11.59 -5.79 -7.41
CA HIS A 462 -10.20 -5.75 -6.94
C HIS A 462 -9.48 -4.46 -7.33
N SER A 463 -8.40 -4.15 -6.63
CA SER A 463 -7.44 -3.11 -6.97
C SER A 463 -6.17 -3.76 -7.52
N SER A 464 -5.85 -3.41 -8.77
CA SER A 464 -4.74 -3.98 -9.54
C SER A 464 -3.59 -2.99 -9.68
N PHE A 465 -2.48 -3.43 -10.26
CA PHE A 465 -1.41 -2.55 -10.73
C PHE A 465 -1.39 -2.49 -12.25
N TRP A 466 -1.12 -1.31 -12.83
CA TRP A 466 -0.89 -1.18 -14.26
C TRP A 466 0.59 -1.34 -14.56
N THR A 467 0.93 -2.38 -15.31
CA THR A 467 2.30 -2.70 -15.71
C THR A 467 2.55 -2.21 -17.14
N PRO A 468 3.19 -1.04 -17.35
CA PRO A 468 3.59 -0.61 -18.68
C PRO A 468 4.64 -1.57 -19.27
N PRO A 469 4.81 -1.63 -20.60
CA PRO A 469 5.88 -2.42 -21.20
C PRO A 469 7.26 -1.98 -20.66
N VAL A 470 8.18 -2.91 -20.43
CA VAL A 470 9.51 -2.66 -19.83
C VAL A 470 10.31 -1.53 -20.54
N ALA A 471 10.10 -1.36 -21.85
CA ALA A 471 10.78 -0.32 -22.63
C ALA A 471 10.04 1.04 -22.65
N SER A 472 8.85 1.14 -22.07
CA SER A 472 8.04 2.35 -22.07
C SER A 472 8.39 3.26 -20.90
N THR A 473 8.56 4.55 -21.20
CA THR A 473 8.68 5.61 -20.19
C THR A 473 7.34 6.25 -19.84
N ASN A 474 6.25 5.80 -20.49
CA ASN A 474 4.90 6.26 -20.21
C ASN A 474 4.24 5.30 -19.21
N PRO A 475 3.96 5.74 -17.98
CA PRO A 475 3.40 4.88 -16.94
C PRO A 475 1.94 4.47 -17.20
N VAL A 476 1.29 5.07 -18.21
CA VAL A 476 -0.08 4.77 -18.62
C VAL A 476 -0.13 4.35 -20.08
N ASP A 477 0.96 3.74 -20.58
CA ASP A 477 1.04 3.21 -21.93
C ASP A 477 -0.11 2.25 -22.20
N PRO A 478 -0.93 2.45 -23.25
CA PRO A 478 -2.07 1.58 -23.55
C PRO A 478 -1.67 0.14 -23.92
N ALA A 479 -0.40 -0.13 -24.23
CA ALA A 479 0.12 -1.48 -24.48
C ALA A 479 0.51 -2.24 -23.19
N GLY A 480 0.33 -1.63 -22.01
CA GLY A 480 0.56 -2.27 -20.72
C GLY A 480 -0.41 -3.39 -20.39
N THR A 481 -0.11 -4.12 -19.33
CA THR A 481 -0.90 -5.23 -18.80
C THR A 481 -1.37 -4.94 -17.37
N SER A 482 -2.35 -5.71 -16.91
CA SER A 482 -2.86 -5.63 -15.54
C SER A 482 -2.21 -6.71 -14.68
N GLU A 483 -1.78 -6.32 -13.49
CA GLU A 483 -1.40 -7.26 -12.44
C GLU A 483 -2.46 -7.26 -11.34
N GLU A 484 -3.08 -8.43 -11.18
CA GLU A 484 -4.10 -8.69 -10.18
C GLU A 484 -3.55 -8.50 -8.76
N TYR A 485 -4.32 -7.87 -7.87
CA TYR A 485 -3.91 -7.50 -6.51
C TYR A 485 -2.64 -6.64 -6.42
N GLY A 486 -2.17 -6.06 -7.52
CA GLY A 486 -0.92 -5.30 -7.51
C GLY A 486 -0.97 -3.96 -6.77
N ASP A 487 -2.14 -3.49 -6.34
CA ASP A 487 -2.23 -2.29 -5.49
C ASP A 487 -1.90 -2.64 -4.04
N VAL A 488 -0.65 -2.43 -3.65
CA VAL A 488 -0.11 -2.69 -2.31
C VAL A 488 -0.61 -1.70 -1.23
N PHE A 489 -1.46 -0.73 -1.61
CA PHE A 489 -1.97 0.31 -0.71
C PHE A 489 -3.48 0.21 -0.45
N ASP A 490 -4.15 -0.78 -1.03
CA ASP A 490 -5.59 -0.99 -0.89
C ASP A 490 -5.87 -2.44 -0.49
N VAL A 491 -6.75 -2.66 0.48
CA VAL A 491 -7.15 -4.02 0.90
C VAL A 491 -7.92 -4.77 -0.20
N MET A 492 -8.49 -4.08 -1.20
CA MET A 492 -8.99 -4.72 -2.42
C MET A 492 -7.86 -5.16 -3.37
N GLY A 493 -6.63 -4.79 -3.08
CA GLY A 493 -5.37 -5.29 -3.65
C GLY A 493 -4.61 -6.13 -2.63
N ASP A 494 -3.36 -5.77 -2.36
CA ASP A 494 -2.46 -6.44 -1.40
C ASP A 494 -2.13 -5.54 -0.18
N GLY A 495 -2.95 -4.51 0.06
CA GLY A 495 -2.76 -3.59 1.18
C GLY A 495 -3.14 -4.20 2.54
N PRO A 496 -2.29 -4.10 3.57
CA PRO A 496 -2.54 -4.69 4.89
C PRO A 496 -3.53 -3.85 5.72
N LEU A 497 -4.22 -4.45 6.69
CA LEU A 497 -4.96 -3.69 7.70
C LEU A 497 -4.03 -3.14 8.79
N PRO A 498 -4.29 -1.92 9.34
CA PRO A 498 -5.36 -0.98 8.96
C PRO A 498 -4.96 0.04 7.86
N GLU A 499 -3.74 0.00 7.32
CA GLU A 499 -3.24 1.01 6.39
C GLU A 499 -3.92 0.97 5.01
N GLY A 500 -4.34 -0.21 4.58
CA GLY A 500 -4.96 -0.56 3.29
C GLY A 500 -6.39 -0.04 3.12
N ALA A 501 -6.71 1.14 3.60
CA ALA A 501 -8.01 1.78 3.41
C ALA A 501 -8.36 1.87 1.91
N PHE A 502 -9.65 1.72 1.57
CA PHE A 502 -10.10 1.82 0.19
C PHE A 502 -9.72 3.16 -0.47
N HIS A 503 -9.30 3.13 -1.73
CA HIS A 503 -8.91 4.30 -2.51
C HIS A 503 -10.11 5.22 -2.83
N SER A 504 -9.83 6.45 -3.27
CA SER A 504 -10.86 7.49 -3.51
C SER A 504 -12.01 7.06 -4.43
N GLN A 505 -11.72 6.41 -5.57
CA GLN A 505 -12.76 5.88 -6.48
C GLN A 505 -13.71 4.91 -5.76
N ALA A 506 -13.19 3.99 -4.95
CA ALA A 506 -14.01 3.01 -4.22
C ALA A 506 -14.87 3.73 -3.17
N LYS A 507 -14.28 4.60 -2.35
CA LYS A 507 -15.04 5.37 -1.34
C LYS A 507 -16.09 6.28 -1.97
N GLN A 508 -15.83 6.88 -3.15
CA GLN A 508 -16.83 7.66 -3.86
C GLN A 508 -17.97 6.77 -4.41
N ARG A 509 -17.64 5.60 -4.99
CA ARG A 509 -18.64 4.63 -5.47
C ARG A 509 -19.58 4.18 -4.36
N LEU A 510 -19.06 3.93 -3.17
CA LEU A 510 -19.83 3.51 -2.00
C LEU A 510 -20.60 4.65 -1.30
N ASN A 511 -20.53 5.87 -1.83
CA ASN A 511 -21.05 7.08 -1.19
C ASN A 511 -20.40 7.39 0.18
N TRP A 512 -19.20 6.86 0.44
CA TRP A 512 -18.44 7.16 1.66
C TRP A 512 -17.74 8.51 1.57
N LEU A 513 -17.50 9.02 0.37
CA LEU A 513 -17.20 10.43 0.12
C LEU A 513 -18.46 11.10 -0.44
N ALA A 514 -19.11 11.93 0.38
CA ALA A 514 -20.28 12.71 -0.01
C ALA A 514 -19.91 13.85 -0.96
N THR A 515 -20.93 14.52 -1.51
CA THR A 515 -20.74 15.74 -2.30
C THR A 515 -19.98 16.79 -1.48
N GLY A 516 -18.87 17.29 -2.02
CA GLY A 516 -17.97 18.24 -1.34
C GLY A 516 -16.82 17.59 -0.57
N GLU A 517 -16.84 16.27 -0.38
CA GLU A 517 -15.73 15.50 0.22
C GLU A 517 -14.79 14.91 -0.83
N TRP A 518 -15.10 15.11 -2.10
CA TRP A 518 -14.24 14.87 -3.25
C TRP A 518 -14.55 15.93 -4.32
N THR A 519 -13.62 16.16 -5.25
CA THR A 519 -13.80 17.18 -6.30
C THR A 519 -13.27 16.71 -7.66
N ASP A 520 -13.89 17.25 -8.72
CA ASP A 520 -13.43 17.12 -10.09
C ASP A 520 -12.48 18.27 -10.46
N ALA A 521 -11.37 17.93 -11.12
CA ALA A 521 -10.53 18.87 -11.86
C ALA A 521 -10.81 18.69 -13.36
N THR A 522 -11.79 19.44 -13.86
CA THR A 522 -12.29 19.37 -15.25
C THR A 522 -12.15 20.67 -16.03
N ALA A 523 -11.93 21.80 -15.36
CA ALA A 523 -11.82 23.10 -16.00
C ALA A 523 -10.48 23.26 -16.71
N SER A 524 -10.51 23.78 -17.95
CA SER A 524 -9.28 24.20 -18.64
C SER A 524 -8.61 25.35 -17.89
N GLY A 525 -7.29 25.34 -17.82
CA GLY A 525 -6.47 26.32 -17.10
C GLY A 525 -5.74 25.68 -15.92
N SER A 526 -5.47 26.50 -14.89
CA SER A 526 -4.65 26.12 -13.74
C SER A 526 -5.44 26.26 -12.44
N ALA A 527 -5.53 25.19 -11.66
CA ALA A 527 -6.20 25.18 -10.36
C ALA A 527 -5.38 24.41 -9.31
N THR A 528 -5.37 24.90 -8.08
CA THR A 528 -4.79 24.19 -6.93
C THR A 528 -5.92 23.62 -6.08
N HIS A 529 -5.81 22.34 -5.74
CA HIS A 529 -6.77 21.62 -4.91
C HIS A 529 -6.09 21.14 -3.64
N ARG A 530 -6.71 21.38 -2.49
CA ARG A 530 -6.28 20.82 -1.22
C ARG A 530 -6.91 19.45 -1.00
N LEU A 531 -6.09 18.45 -0.75
CA LEU A 531 -6.48 17.06 -0.56
C LEU A 531 -6.08 16.60 0.85
N TYR A 532 -7.06 16.37 1.72
CA TYR A 532 -6.86 15.84 3.06
C TYR A 532 -6.63 14.32 3.04
N GLN A 533 -5.97 13.78 4.06
CA GLN A 533 -5.68 12.36 4.17
C GLN A 533 -6.95 11.48 4.10
N ILE A 534 -6.90 10.38 3.35
CA ILE A 534 -8.08 9.53 3.11
C ILE A 534 -8.24 8.39 4.12
N ASP A 535 -7.16 8.07 4.83
CA ASP A 535 -6.98 6.84 5.61
C ASP A 535 -7.23 7.02 7.11
N ASP A 536 -7.70 8.19 7.55
CA ASP A 536 -8.15 8.44 8.91
C ASP A 536 -9.67 8.70 8.96
N ARG A 537 -10.34 8.11 9.96
CA ARG A 537 -11.80 8.15 10.11
C ARG A 537 -12.31 9.57 10.38
N ASP A 538 -11.55 10.36 11.14
CA ASP A 538 -12.02 11.63 11.69
C ASP A 538 -11.64 12.83 10.79
N THR A 539 -10.97 12.57 9.66
CA THR A 539 -10.66 13.58 8.64
C THR A 539 -11.90 14.10 7.93
N THR A 540 -11.97 15.42 7.74
CA THR A 540 -13.05 16.10 7.00
C THR A 540 -12.52 16.87 5.78
N GLY A 541 -13.41 17.44 4.94
CA GLY A 541 -13.00 18.16 3.72
C GLY A 541 -12.80 17.27 2.48
N VAL A 542 -12.06 17.75 1.48
CA VAL A 542 -11.83 17.03 0.22
C VAL A 542 -10.76 15.95 0.41
N ARG A 543 -11.12 14.67 0.30
CA ARG A 543 -10.23 13.50 0.48
C ARG A 543 -10.03 12.68 -0.80
N GLY A 544 -10.68 13.07 -1.90
CA GLY A 544 -10.45 12.52 -3.23
C GLY A 544 -10.46 13.60 -4.31
N LEU A 545 -9.47 13.56 -5.20
CA LEU A 545 -9.38 14.45 -6.36
C LEU A 545 -9.45 13.62 -7.63
N ARG A 546 -10.47 13.87 -8.48
CA ARG A 546 -10.65 13.17 -9.75
C ARG A 546 -10.22 14.08 -10.91
N VAL A 547 -9.30 13.60 -11.74
CA VAL A 547 -8.78 14.31 -12.92
C VAL A 547 -9.17 13.54 -14.18
N THR A 548 -9.71 14.22 -15.18
CA THR A 548 -10.15 13.55 -16.43
C THR A 548 -8.94 13.17 -17.28
N LYS A 549 -8.87 11.88 -17.66
CA LYS A 549 -7.88 11.35 -18.62
C LYS A 549 -8.46 11.32 -20.04
N ALA A 550 -9.67 10.79 -20.17
CA ALA A 550 -10.44 10.71 -21.42
C ALA A 550 -11.94 10.58 -21.08
N THR A 551 -12.82 10.51 -22.09
CA THR A 551 -14.25 10.30 -21.86
C THR A 551 -14.49 9.00 -21.08
N GLY A 552 -15.00 9.13 -19.85
CA GLY A 552 -15.26 7.98 -18.95
C GLY A 552 -14.00 7.39 -18.29
N GLU A 553 -12.83 8.01 -18.44
CA GLU A 553 -11.57 7.59 -17.81
C GLU A 553 -11.01 8.69 -16.92
N TYR A 554 -10.59 8.31 -15.70
CA TYR A 554 -10.18 9.27 -14.69
C TYR A 554 -8.95 8.80 -13.92
N TYR A 555 -8.10 9.74 -13.52
CA TYR A 555 -7.14 9.54 -12.44
C TYR A 555 -7.78 9.98 -11.13
N TRP A 556 -7.66 9.15 -10.11
CA TRP A 556 -8.05 9.47 -8.75
C TRP A 556 -6.81 9.63 -7.90
N LEU A 557 -6.69 10.79 -7.29
CA LEU A 557 -5.62 11.12 -6.37
C LEU A 557 -6.12 11.02 -4.93
N SER A 558 -5.29 10.41 -4.09
CA SER A 558 -5.50 10.31 -2.65
C SER A 558 -4.21 10.71 -1.91
N TYR A 559 -4.35 11.26 -0.70
CA TYR A 559 -3.23 11.48 0.21
C TYR A 559 -3.32 10.45 1.34
N ARG A 560 -2.24 9.71 1.62
CA ARG A 560 -2.21 8.61 2.61
C ARG A 560 -1.10 8.84 3.62
N ARG A 561 -1.39 8.61 4.91
CA ARG A 561 -0.48 8.90 6.03
C ARG A 561 -0.22 7.71 6.95
N LEU A 562 -1.15 6.75 7.00
CA LEU A 562 -1.02 5.60 7.88
C LEU A 562 0.20 4.74 7.49
N PHE A 563 0.44 4.55 6.19
CA PHE A 563 1.64 3.87 5.72
C PHE A 563 2.92 4.60 6.14
N ALA A 564 3.90 3.87 6.67
CA ALA A 564 5.26 4.35 6.91
C ALA A 564 6.11 4.49 5.63
N ASN A 565 5.46 4.71 4.48
CA ASN A 565 6.09 4.88 3.19
C ASN A 565 6.27 6.38 2.90
N ASN A 566 7.52 6.78 2.66
CA ASN A 566 7.86 8.19 2.45
C ASN A 566 7.26 8.80 1.18
N TRP A 567 7.10 8.00 0.12
CA TRP A 567 6.51 8.45 -1.15
C TRP A 567 5.02 8.77 -1.00
N LEU A 568 4.27 7.94 -0.27
CA LEU A 568 2.87 8.21 0.08
C LEU A 568 2.74 9.43 1.00
N ARG A 569 3.59 9.49 2.03
CA ARG A 569 3.56 10.58 3.03
C ARG A 569 3.91 11.95 2.46
N ALA A 570 4.52 12.00 1.28
CA ALA A 570 4.98 13.21 0.62
C ALA A 570 4.62 13.25 -0.88
N GLY A 571 3.52 12.61 -1.23
CA GLY A 571 3.09 12.54 -2.61
C GLY A 571 1.63 12.18 -2.77
N ALA A 572 1.13 12.38 -3.99
CA ALA A 572 -0.22 11.97 -4.35
C ALA A 572 -0.19 10.53 -4.87
N ASN A 573 -0.89 9.63 -4.18
CA ASN A 573 -1.15 8.28 -4.66
C ASN A 573 -2.15 8.34 -5.81
N VAL A 574 -1.90 7.62 -6.91
CA VAL A 574 -2.71 7.70 -8.14
C VAL A 574 -3.26 6.33 -8.51
N VAL A 575 -4.58 6.24 -8.62
CA VAL A 575 -5.26 5.08 -9.22
C VAL A 575 -6.01 5.49 -10.47
N TRP A 576 -5.98 4.66 -11.50
CA TRP A 576 -6.68 4.85 -12.76
C TRP A 576 -8.03 4.13 -12.75
N GLN A 577 -9.09 4.90 -13.01
CA GLN A 577 -10.43 4.40 -13.28
C GLN A 577 -10.66 4.29 -14.80
N ARG A 578 -11.13 3.13 -15.24
CA ARG A 578 -11.55 2.86 -16.62
C ARG A 578 -13.08 2.89 -16.76
N PRO A 579 -13.63 3.05 -17.98
CA PRO A 579 -15.06 3.22 -18.18
C PRO A 579 -15.80 1.94 -17.79
N SER A 580 -16.88 2.07 -17.02
CA SER A 580 -17.74 0.95 -16.61
C SER A 580 -16.98 -0.18 -15.91
N GLN A 581 -15.95 0.13 -15.12
CA GLN A 581 -15.19 -0.84 -14.33
C GLN A 581 -15.30 -0.53 -12.83
N THR A 582 -15.57 -1.58 -12.04
CA THR A 582 -15.50 -1.51 -10.57
C THR A 582 -14.08 -1.69 -10.04
N ARG A 583 -13.17 -2.18 -10.88
CA ARG A 583 -11.73 -2.29 -10.65
C ARG A 583 -11.01 -0.94 -10.78
N SER A 584 -9.86 -0.85 -10.14
CA SER A 584 -8.90 0.25 -10.25
C SER A 584 -7.50 -0.27 -10.55
N TRP A 585 -6.62 0.62 -11.02
CA TRP A 585 -5.23 0.31 -11.29
C TRP A 585 -4.30 1.35 -10.65
N LEU A 586 -3.49 0.93 -9.69
CA LEU A 586 -2.36 1.72 -9.19
C LEU A 586 -1.41 2.04 -10.35
N ILE A 587 -1.03 3.31 -10.46
CA ILE A 587 -0.09 3.78 -11.47
C ILE A 587 1.26 4.05 -10.81
N ASP A 588 2.31 3.45 -11.33
CA ASP A 588 3.68 3.80 -10.99
C ASP A 588 4.12 5.05 -11.76
N THR A 589 4.23 6.20 -11.08
CA THR A 589 4.66 7.45 -11.72
C THR A 589 6.19 7.64 -11.77
N THR A 590 6.95 6.57 -11.47
CA THR A 590 8.42 6.49 -11.37
C THR A 590 9.04 5.51 -12.39
N PRO A 591 8.87 5.68 -13.73
CA PRO A 591 9.19 4.62 -14.71
C PRO A 591 10.64 4.10 -14.74
N THR A 592 11.59 4.78 -14.09
CA THR A 592 12.98 4.33 -13.97
C THR A 592 13.18 3.23 -12.90
N SER A 593 12.23 3.03 -11.98
CA SER A 593 12.23 1.91 -11.03
C SER A 593 11.92 0.56 -11.72
N LEU A 594 11.45 0.60 -12.97
CA LEU A 594 11.03 -0.55 -13.78
C LEU A 594 12.17 -1.40 -14.37
N ALA A 595 13.43 -1.07 -14.13
CA ALA A 595 14.57 -1.86 -14.62
C ALA A 595 14.80 -3.12 -13.75
N GLY A 596 13.91 -4.12 -13.90
CA GLY A 596 14.09 -5.45 -13.31
C GLY A 596 13.49 -5.66 -11.91
N THR A 597 12.80 -4.69 -11.34
CA THR A 597 12.08 -4.80 -10.07
C THR A 597 10.73 -4.11 -10.16
N ALA A 598 9.65 -4.83 -9.87
CA ALA A 598 8.31 -4.27 -9.78
C ALA A 598 8.12 -3.54 -8.44
N ASP A 599 8.93 -2.50 -8.21
CA ASP A 599 8.72 -1.61 -7.06
C ASP A 599 7.48 -0.76 -7.36
N ARG A 600 6.42 -1.00 -6.60
CA ARG A 600 5.14 -0.28 -6.69
C ARG A 600 5.00 0.74 -5.56
N THR A 601 5.98 0.77 -4.66
CA THR A 601 5.91 1.53 -3.42
C THR A 601 6.37 2.98 -3.57
N ASP A 602 7.03 3.30 -4.69
CA ASP A 602 7.50 4.63 -5.06
C ASP A 602 6.57 5.36 -6.06
N GLY A 603 5.49 4.70 -6.51
CA GLY A 603 4.63 5.17 -7.59
C GLY A 603 3.86 6.48 -7.33
N SER A 604 3.86 7.02 -6.11
CA SER A 604 3.19 8.28 -5.79
C SER A 604 3.90 9.47 -6.45
N ILE A 605 3.13 10.45 -6.92
CA ILE A 605 3.70 11.68 -7.47
C ILE A 605 4.30 12.46 -6.29
N ALA A 606 5.62 12.47 -6.16
CA ALA A 606 6.30 13.21 -5.11
C ALA A 606 6.07 14.74 -5.22
N ILE A 607 6.10 15.44 -4.09
CA ILE A 607 6.06 16.90 -4.06
C ILE A 607 7.14 17.51 -4.98
N GLY A 608 6.74 18.53 -5.73
CA GLY A 608 7.56 19.22 -6.71
C GLY A 608 7.68 18.52 -8.07
N ARG A 609 7.23 17.26 -8.19
CA ARG A 609 7.28 16.49 -9.44
C ARG A 609 5.96 16.61 -10.20
N THR A 610 6.07 16.74 -11.52
CA THR A 610 4.90 16.83 -12.41
C THR A 610 4.70 15.52 -13.16
N PHE A 611 3.53 14.89 -12.99
CA PHE A 611 3.04 13.83 -13.86
C PHE A 611 2.26 14.44 -15.02
N SER A 612 2.59 14.05 -16.26
CA SER A 612 1.95 14.59 -17.46
C SER A 612 1.37 13.48 -18.34
N ASN A 613 0.13 13.65 -18.79
CA ASN A 613 -0.47 12.83 -19.84
C ASN A 613 -1.26 13.72 -20.81
N GLY A 614 -0.75 13.84 -22.04
CA GLY A 614 -1.29 14.78 -23.02
C GLY A 614 -1.25 16.22 -22.51
N ASN A 615 -2.42 16.86 -22.45
CA ASN A 615 -2.60 18.25 -22.00
C ASN A 615 -2.94 18.37 -20.51
N THR A 616 -2.81 17.29 -19.74
CA THR A 616 -3.10 17.27 -18.30
C THR A 616 -1.80 17.08 -17.54
N HIS A 617 -1.53 18.01 -16.61
CA HIS A 617 -0.33 18.02 -15.78
C HIS A 617 -0.73 18.14 -14.31
N ILE A 618 -0.15 17.28 -13.47
CA ILE A 618 -0.50 17.13 -12.06
C ILE A 618 0.77 17.25 -11.23
N THR A 619 0.82 18.23 -10.31
CA THR A 619 2.00 18.54 -9.50
C THR A 619 1.60 18.76 -8.04
N PRO A 620 1.94 17.84 -7.12
CA PRO A 620 1.85 18.09 -5.69
C PRO A 620 2.84 19.18 -5.27
N LEU A 621 2.39 20.15 -4.49
CA LEU A 621 3.15 21.36 -4.17
C LEU A 621 3.58 21.45 -2.72
N ALA A 622 2.67 21.18 -1.80
CA ALA A 622 2.93 21.41 -0.39
C ALA A 622 2.09 20.45 0.44
N ARG A 623 2.60 20.10 1.60
CA ARG A 623 1.89 19.35 2.63
C ARG A 623 1.78 20.20 3.89
N GLY A 624 0.79 19.95 4.72
CA GLY A 624 0.62 20.66 5.99
C GLY A 624 -0.56 20.12 6.80
N GLY A 625 -0.91 20.82 7.88
CA GLY A 625 -1.93 20.40 8.83
C GLY A 625 -1.43 19.35 9.83
N ASP A 626 -2.22 19.12 10.87
CA ASP A 626 -1.96 18.13 11.92
C ASP A 626 -2.96 16.98 11.81
N SER A 627 -2.60 15.81 12.34
CA SER A 627 -3.54 14.68 12.42
C SER A 627 -4.82 15.09 13.20
N PRO A 628 -6.03 14.78 12.68
CA PRO A 628 -6.31 14.02 11.47
C PRO A 628 -6.46 14.86 10.18
N GLN A 629 -6.25 16.17 10.21
CA GLN A 629 -6.44 17.10 9.08
C GLN A 629 -5.15 17.40 8.30
N GLU A 630 -4.26 16.42 8.18
CA GLU A 630 -3.10 16.51 7.30
C GLU A 630 -3.55 16.59 5.83
N TYR A 631 -2.92 17.45 5.06
CA TYR A 631 -3.30 17.73 3.67
C TYR A 631 -2.10 17.81 2.72
N LEU A 632 -2.41 17.67 1.43
CA LEU A 632 -1.54 17.87 0.28
C LEU A 632 -2.21 18.84 -0.71
N ASP A 633 -1.55 19.96 -1.02
CA ASP A 633 -1.97 20.87 -2.07
C ASP A 633 -1.44 20.35 -3.43
N VAL A 634 -2.34 20.18 -4.40
CA VAL A 634 -2.06 19.61 -5.73
C VAL A 634 -2.48 20.60 -6.81
N ARG A 635 -1.52 21.01 -7.66
CA ARG A 635 -1.78 21.77 -8.88
C ARG A 635 -2.24 20.83 -9.98
N VAL A 636 -3.36 21.15 -10.62
CA VAL A 636 -3.82 20.51 -11.85
C VAL A 636 -3.92 21.56 -12.95
N ASN A 637 -3.19 21.33 -14.03
CA ASN A 637 -3.13 22.18 -15.21
C ASN A 637 -3.68 21.41 -16.41
N ILE A 638 -4.77 21.90 -17.02
CA ILE A 638 -5.45 21.26 -18.15
C ILE A 638 -5.50 22.21 -19.34
N GLY A 639 -4.82 21.87 -20.43
CA GLY A 639 -4.86 22.63 -21.68
C GLY A 639 -3.57 22.52 -22.49
N PRO A 640 -3.56 23.05 -23.73
CA PRO A 640 -2.40 22.98 -24.61
C PRO A 640 -1.31 24.02 -24.29
N PHE A 641 -1.54 24.94 -23.34
CA PHE A 641 -0.64 26.02 -22.91
C PHE A 641 0.24 26.63 -24.04
N PRO A 642 -0.37 27.23 -25.08
CA PRO A 642 0.38 27.79 -26.20
C PRO A 642 1.29 28.94 -25.73
N GLY A 643 2.59 28.84 -26.03
CA GLY A 643 3.60 29.80 -25.58
C GLY A 643 4.31 29.40 -24.28
N ASN A 644 4.03 28.23 -23.73
CA ASN A 644 4.79 27.65 -22.62
C ASN A 644 6.27 27.45 -23.00
N VAL A 645 7.19 27.95 -22.18
CA VAL A 645 8.64 27.83 -22.37
C VAL A 645 9.19 26.89 -21.30
N ALA A 646 10.19 26.09 -21.65
CA ALA A 646 10.85 25.25 -20.65
C ALA A 646 11.66 26.10 -19.65
N PRO A 647 11.69 25.74 -18.36
CA PRO A 647 12.53 26.41 -17.39
C PRO A 647 14.02 26.18 -17.69
N THR A 648 14.87 26.95 -17.03
CA THR A 648 16.32 26.74 -16.95
C THR A 648 16.72 26.55 -15.50
N VAL A 649 17.75 25.75 -15.21
CA VAL A 649 18.24 25.54 -13.83
C VAL A 649 19.75 25.30 -13.79
N SER A 650 20.41 25.87 -12.78
CA SER A 650 21.76 25.52 -12.36
C SER A 650 21.79 25.10 -10.88
N LEU A 651 22.78 24.30 -10.48
CA LEU A 651 22.86 23.73 -9.13
C LEU A 651 24.13 24.17 -8.39
N ARG A 652 23.96 24.85 -7.24
CA ARG A 652 25.01 25.27 -6.30
C ARG A 652 24.96 24.45 -5.01
N GLY A 653 26.13 24.16 -4.42
CA GLY A 653 26.29 23.35 -3.19
C GLY A 653 27.75 22.91 -3.01
N PRO A 654 28.12 22.21 -1.92
CA PRO A 654 29.46 21.65 -1.76
C PRO A 654 29.70 20.45 -2.69
N SER A 655 30.97 20.17 -3.02
CA SER A 655 31.38 18.94 -3.73
C SER A 655 31.98 17.89 -2.79
N THR A 656 32.32 18.28 -1.55
CA THR A 656 32.87 17.41 -0.51
C THR A 656 32.31 17.81 0.85
N LEU A 657 31.89 16.85 1.68
CA LEU A 657 31.47 17.09 3.07
C LEU A 657 31.73 15.84 3.94
N ALA A 658 31.57 15.96 5.25
CA ALA A 658 31.56 14.81 6.15
C ALA A 658 30.17 14.16 6.22
N ALA A 659 30.08 12.85 6.42
CA ALA A 659 28.82 12.20 6.76
C ALA A 659 28.23 12.85 8.02
N ARG A 660 26.91 12.87 8.12
CA ARG A 660 26.13 13.44 9.23
C ARG A 660 26.24 14.98 9.35
N GLN A 661 26.84 15.63 8.36
CA GLN A 661 26.90 17.08 8.24
C GLN A 661 25.79 17.57 7.29
N THR A 662 24.89 18.43 7.79
CA THR A 662 23.90 19.09 6.95
C THR A 662 24.55 20.14 6.06
N SER A 663 24.19 20.17 4.78
CA SER A 663 24.64 21.16 3.79
C SER A 663 23.46 21.65 2.96
N LEU A 664 23.55 22.88 2.47
CA LEU A 664 22.53 23.48 1.60
C LEU A 664 22.86 23.27 0.12
N PHE A 665 21.84 22.89 -0.64
CA PHE A 665 21.86 22.82 -2.09
C PHE A 665 20.84 23.82 -2.64
N ILE A 666 21.24 24.60 -3.64
CA ILE A 666 20.45 25.72 -4.18
C ILE A 666 20.28 25.53 -5.70
N ALA A 667 19.03 25.47 -6.14
CA ALA A 667 18.62 25.47 -7.53
C ALA A 667 18.38 26.91 -7.98
N GLU A 668 19.25 27.41 -8.84
CA GLU A 668 19.10 28.72 -9.48
C GLU A 668 18.32 28.52 -10.78
N ALA A 669 17.00 28.70 -10.72
CA ALA A 669 16.10 28.44 -11.83
C ALA A 669 15.37 29.70 -12.31
N ALA A 670 15.04 29.74 -13.60
CA ALA A 670 14.26 30.81 -14.20
C ALA A 670 13.38 30.27 -15.33
N ASP A 671 12.22 30.88 -15.51
CA ASP A 671 11.29 30.59 -16.59
C ASP A 671 11.15 31.79 -17.54
N GLY A 672 11.18 31.53 -18.86
CA GLY A 672 11.22 32.57 -19.88
C GLY A 672 9.92 33.36 -20.02
N ASN A 673 8.79 32.79 -19.62
CA ASN A 673 7.48 33.44 -19.62
C ASN A 673 6.93 33.70 -18.21
N GLY A 674 7.73 33.45 -17.17
CA GLY A 674 7.41 33.79 -15.78
C GLY A 674 6.44 32.82 -15.12
N ASP A 675 6.38 31.57 -15.58
CA ASP A 675 5.58 30.53 -14.93
C ASP A 675 6.08 30.21 -13.53
N GLU A 676 5.14 29.83 -12.65
CA GLU A 676 5.47 29.33 -11.31
C GLU A 676 6.22 27.99 -11.45
N LEU A 677 7.28 27.82 -10.65
CA LEU A 677 8.17 26.67 -10.74
C LEU A 677 7.99 25.73 -9.55
N ALA A 678 8.08 24.43 -9.83
CA ALA A 678 8.11 23.37 -8.85
C ALA A 678 9.47 22.65 -8.85
N TYR A 679 9.98 22.28 -7.68
CA TYR A 679 11.32 21.75 -7.45
C TYR A 679 11.24 20.38 -6.81
N SER A 680 11.79 19.37 -7.48
CA SER A 680 11.94 18.02 -6.95
C SER A 680 13.42 17.68 -6.86
N TRP A 681 13.89 17.32 -5.66
CA TRP A 681 15.29 17.02 -5.38
C TRP A 681 15.49 15.54 -5.12
N ASP A 682 16.57 14.97 -5.64
CA ASP A 682 17.04 13.61 -5.40
C ASP A 682 18.50 13.66 -4.96
N PHE A 683 18.81 13.10 -3.80
CA PHE A 683 20.16 13.11 -3.22
C PHE A 683 20.92 11.80 -3.44
N GLY A 684 20.43 10.93 -4.33
CA GLY A 684 21.02 9.62 -4.64
C GLY A 684 20.69 8.55 -3.60
N GLN A 685 19.87 8.88 -2.60
CA GLN A 685 19.32 7.96 -1.60
C GLN A 685 17.82 8.20 -1.37
N GLY A 686 17.15 8.87 -2.31
CA GLY A 686 15.76 9.30 -2.20
C GLY A 686 15.58 10.80 -2.39
N PHE A 687 14.31 11.22 -2.40
CA PHE A 687 13.91 12.61 -2.67
C PHE A 687 13.74 13.43 -1.39
N THR A 688 13.94 14.75 -1.46
CA THR A 688 13.37 15.63 -0.42
C THR A 688 11.94 15.99 -0.74
N PHE A 689 11.16 16.21 0.31
CA PHE A 689 9.71 16.23 0.25
C PHE A 689 9.09 17.63 0.11
N ASP A 690 9.91 18.66 -0.03
CA ASP A 690 9.44 20.04 -0.05
C ASP A 690 9.73 20.68 -1.41
N ASN A 691 8.72 21.35 -1.95
CA ASN A 691 8.80 22.09 -3.20
C ASN A 691 9.51 23.43 -2.96
N HIS A 692 10.84 23.42 -2.95
CA HIS A 692 11.62 24.62 -2.66
C HIS A 692 12.94 24.68 -3.46
N PRO A 693 13.38 25.88 -3.91
CA PRO A 693 14.66 26.06 -4.61
C PRO A 693 15.88 25.83 -3.73
N ILE A 694 15.73 25.69 -2.42
CA ILE A 694 16.81 25.38 -1.48
C ILE A 694 16.45 24.11 -0.72
N ALA A 695 17.33 23.12 -0.77
CA ALA A 695 17.18 21.85 -0.07
C ALA A 695 18.35 21.64 0.92
N PRO A 696 18.08 21.60 2.25
CA PRO A 696 19.04 21.12 3.23
C PRO A 696 19.11 19.58 3.17
N TYR A 697 20.31 19.02 3.17
CA TYR A 697 20.49 17.57 3.20
C TYR A 697 21.76 17.15 3.94
N ALA A 698 21.69 16.01 4.62
CA ALA A 698 22.82 15.33 5.25
C ALA A 698 22.79 13.86 4.87
N TRP A 699 23.92 13.32 4.40
CA TRP A 699 24.07 11.88 4.21
C TRP A 699 24.50 11.25 5.53
N ASN A 700 23.81 10.21 5.95
CA ASN A 700 24.12 9.50 7.19
C ASN A 700 25.35 8.59 7.06
N SER A 701 25.75 8.24 5.83
CA SER A 701 26.92 7.42 5.53
C SER A 701 27.82 8.06 4.47
N GLY A 702 29.07 7.61 4.41
CA GLY A 702 30.05 8.05 3.43
C GLY A 702 29.86 7.39 2.07
N GLY A 703 30.29 8.07 1.01
CA GLY A 703 30.14 7.60 -0.37
C GLY A 703 30.31 8.70 -1.41
N THR A 704 30.07 8.38 -2.67
CA THR A 704 29.94 9.37 -3.74
C THR A 704 28.51 9.37 -4.25
N TYR A 705 27.84 10.51 -4.14
CA TYR A 705 26.42 10.68 -4.46
C TYR A 705 26.26 11.67 -5.61
N THR A 706 25.18 11.51 -6.38
CA THR A 706 24.77 12.51 -7.37
C THR A 706 23.51 13.19 -6.87
N VAL A 707 23.64 14.46 -6.52
CA VAL A 707 22.48 15.32 -6.23
C VAL A 707 21.89 15.76 -7.56
N LYS A 708 20.58 15.62 -7.71
CA LYS A 708 19.81 16.03 -8.87
C LYS A 708 18.65 16.91 -8.42
N VAL A 709 18.44 18.02 -9.12
CA VAL A 709 17.19 18.80 -9.03
C VAL A 709 16.49 18.77 -10.37
N THR A 710 15.19 18.51 -10.34
CA THR A 710 14.27 18.63 -11.49
C THR A 710 13.33 19.79 -11.21
N VAL A 711 13.33 20.79 -12.07
CA VAL A 711 12.46 21.96 -12.00
C VAL A 711 11.39 21.85 -13.08
N SER A 712 10.12 22.00 -12.70
CA SER A 712 8.98 21.93 -13.61
C SER A 712 8.23 23.26 -13.68
N ASP A 713 7.74 23.61 -14.86
CA ASP A 713 6.77 24.69 -15.10
C ASP A 713 5.32 24.30 -14.74
N MET A 714 5.11 23.04 -14.30
CA MET A 714 3.82 22.40 -14.06
C MET A 714 2.89 22.31 -15.28
N LYS A 715 3.34 22.68 -16.48
CA LYS A 715 2.61 22.68 -17.76
C LYS A 715 3.26 21.77 -18.80
N GLY A 716 4.10 20.85 -18.33
CA GLY A 716 4.64 19.74 -19.12
C GLY A 716 6.13 19.86 -19.45
N ASN A 717 6.79 21.01 -19.26
CA ASN A 717 8.24 21.10 -19.43
C ASN A 717 8.97 20.98 -18.09
N THR A 718 10.20 20.48 -18.18
CA THR A 718 11.11 20.38 -17.03
C THR A 718 12.54 20.71 -17.45
N ALA A 719 13.35 21.12 -16.49
CA ALA A 719 14.80 21.23 -16.61
C ALA A 719 15.48 20.51 -15.45
N GLN A 720 16.70 20.02 -15.66
CA GLN A 720 17.43 19.24 -14.66
C GLN A 720 18.85 19.78 -14.50
N ALA A 721 19.36 19.77 -13.27
CA ALA A 721 20.77 19.99 -12.97
C ALA A 721 21.26 18.92 -12.00
N THR A 722 22.51 18.50 -12.15
CA THR A 722 23.13 17.48 -11.29
C THR A 722 24.47 17.96 -10.73
N LYS A 723 24.87 17.40 -9.59
CA LYS A 723 26.15 17.64 -8.94
C LYS A 723 26.64 16.39 -8.21
N THR A 724 27.88 15.98 -8.47
CA THR A 724 28.54 14.91 -7.73
C THR A 724 29.10 15.42 -6.42
N VAL A 725 28.87 14.68 -5.33
CA VAL A 725 29.25 15.01 -3.96
C VAL A 725 29.93 13.82 -3.30
N THR A 726 31.14 14.02 -2.79
CA THR A 726 31.87 13.00 -2.03
C THR A 726 31.71 13.24 -0.53
N VAL A 727 31.17 12.25 0.18
CA VAL A 727 30.90 12.28 1.61
C VAL A 727 31.91 11.39 2.32
N ALA A 728 32.73 11.98 3.20
CA ALA A 728 33.72 11.25 3.99
C ALA A 728 33.10 10.76 5.32
N ASP A 729 33.28 9.48 5.67
CA ASP A 729 32.73 8.92 6.92
C ASP A 729 33.80 8.25 7.80
N PRO A 730 33.99 8.72 9.05
CA PRO A 730 34.86 8.08 10.03
C PRO A 730 34.57 6.59 10.30
N ILE A 731 33.35 6.09 10.03
CA ILE A 731 33.01 4.67 10.21
C ILE A 731 33.84 3.71 9.35
N THR A 732 34.46 4.23 8.28
CA THR A 732 35.34 3.46 7.39
C THR A 732 36.73 3.22 7.97
N THR A 733 37.06 3.88 9.09
CA THR A 733 38.37 3.76 9.74
C THR A 733 38.27 2.84 10.95
N TRP A 734 39.00 1.72 10.96
CA TRP A 734 38.99 0.76 12.08
C TRP A 734 40.39 0.55 12.65
N THR A 735 40.50 0.64 13.98
CA THR A 735 41.76 0.44 14.71
C THR A 735 41.67 -0.81 15.57
N ALA A 736 42.66 -1.70 15.47
CA ALA A 736 42.80 -2.83 16.37
C ALA A 736 43.20 -2.34 17.77
N ARG A 737 42.51 -2.82 18.81
CA ARG A 737 42.78 -2.47 20.21
C ARG A 737 43.56 -3.60 20.87
N ALA A 738 44.67 -3.24 21.52
CA ALA A 738 45.52 -4.19 22.21
C ALA A 738 44.76 -4.77 23.43
N ASN A 739 44.78 -6.09 23.52
CA ASN A 739 44.21 -6.87 24.62
C ASN A 739 45.08 -8.12 24.82
N SER A 740 45.22 -8.55 26.07
CA SER A 740 46.11 -9.67 26.46
C SER A 740 45.34 -10.94 26.85
N SER A 741 44.05 -11.00 26.55
CA SER A 741 43.23 -12.21 26.76
C SER A 741 43.62 -13.31 25.76
N THR A 742 43.31 -14.56 26.08
CA THR A 742 43.47 -15.73 25.19
C THR A 742 42.10 -16.31 24.85
N GLY A 743 41.97 -16.99 23.69
CA GLY A 743 40.70 -17.53 23.20
C GLY A 743 39.88 -16.54 22.37
N ASP A 744 38.58 -16.82 22.24
CA ASP A 744 37.64 -16.09 21.40
C ASP A 744 36.66 -15.29 22.27
N PHE A 745 36.23 -14.12 21.78
CA PHE A 745 35.12 -13.37 22.37
C PHE A 745 33.82 -13.69 21.64
N ASN A 746 32.75 -13.92 22.40
CA ASN A 746 31.42 -14.28 21.88
C ASN A 746 30.40 -13.16 22.09
N ALA A 747 30.58 -12.29 23.09
CA ALA A 747 29.56 -11.30 23.43
C ALA A 747 30.15 -10.00 24.00
N LEU A 748 29.43 -8.90 23.78
CA LEU A 748 29.71 -7.54 24.27
C LEU A 748 28.49 -6.96 24.98
N ALA A 749 28.72 -6.20 26.04
CA ALA A 749 27.71 -5.38 26.71
C ALA A 749 28.36 -4.13 27.29
N ALA A 750 27.57 -3.06 27.39
CA ALA A 750 28.02 -1.80 27.93
C ALA A 750 27.04 -1.26 28.97
N SER A 751 27.61 -0.72 30.05
CA SER A 751 26.96 0.27 30.90
C SER A 751 27.22 1.67 30.33
N THR A 752 26.76 2.70 31.03
CA THR A 752 27.02 4.10 30.65
C THR A 752 28.50 4.49 30.71
N ASP A 753 29.33 3.74 31.43
CA ASP A 753 30.72 4.09 31.77
C ASP A 753 31.72 2.98 31.45
N LYS A 754 31.27 1.82 30.96
CA LYS A 754 32.13 0.67 30.72
C LYS A 754 31.58 -0.25 29.64
N VAL A 755 32.47 -0.84 28.86
CA VAL A 755 32.20 -1.95 27.93
C VAL A 755 32.98 -3.20 28.35
N ILE A 756 32.36 -4.38 28.17
CA ILE A 756 32.91 -5.68 28.54
C ILE A 756 32.79 -6.64 27.37
N ALA A 757 33.86 -7.39 27.08
CA ALA A 757 33.87 -8.52 26.17
C ALA A 757 34.09 -9.83 26.96
N VAL A 758 33.34 -10.88 26.62
CA VAL A 758 33.53 -12.24 27.19
C VAL A 758 33.49 -13.29 26.10
N GLY A 759 34.03 -14.47 26.38
CA GLY A 759 33.84 -15.62 25.50
C GLY A 759 34.39 -16.91 26.08
N GLU A 760 35.13 -17.65 25.25
CA GLU A 760 35.57 -19.01 25.54
C GLU A 760 37.05 -19.24 25.21
N ASP A 761 37.69 -20.09 26.01
CA ASP A 761 39.06 -20.55 25.79
C ASP A 761 39.20 -21.99 26.28
N TYR A 762 38.90 -22.93 25.40
CA TYR A 762 39.02 -24.37 25.66
C TYR A 762 40.46 -24.82 25.91
N SER A 763 41.47 -24.02 25.51
CA SER A 763 42.87 -24.38 25.68
C SER A 763 43.35 -24.18 27.12
N SER A 764 42.93 -23.08 27.75
CA SER A 764 43.25 -22.77 29.15
C SER A 764 42.20 -23.27 30.14
N GLY A 765 41.01 -23.64 29.64
CA GLY A 765 39.87 -24.00 30.47
C GLY A 765 39.40 -22.84 31.34
N LYS A 766 39.49 -21.59 30.84
CA LYS A 766 39.06 -20.37 31.54
C LYS A 766 38.56 -19.33 30.55
N GLY A 767 37.30 -18.91 30.64
CA GLY A 767 36.72 -17.92 29.75
C GLY A 767 37.38 -16.55 29.85
N PRO A 768 37.78 -15.92 28.73
CA PRO A 768 38.37 -14.58 28.71
C PRO A 768 37.34 -13.50 29.07
N VAL A 769 37.81 -12.46 29.75
CA VAL A 769 37.06 -11.21 29.99
C VAL A 769 37.97 -10.02 29.72
N ALA A 770 37.52 -9.08 28.89
CA ALA A 770 38.20 -7.80 28.70
C ALA A 770 37.26 -6.65 29.05
N THR A 771 37.76 -5.64 29.75
CA THR A 771 36.97 -4.47 30.18
C THR A 771 37.63 -3.17 29.77
N SER A 772 36.83 -2.18 29.40
CA SER A 772 37.30 -0.84 29.04
C SER A 772 36.31 0.23 29.49
N ILE A 773 36.82 1.36 29.98
CA ILE A 773 36.01 2.54 30.36
C ILE A 773 35.91 3.58 29.23
N ASP A 774 36.79 3.49 28.25
CA ASP A 774 36.92 4.45 27.14
C ASP A 774 36.72 3.80 25.76
N GLY A 775 36.68 2.48 25.69
CA GLY A 775 36.64 1.69 24.44
C GLY A 775 38.00 1.53 23.76
N VAL A 776 39.04 2.21 24.28
CA VAL A 776 40.38 2.29 23.69
C VAL A 776 41.36 1.43 24.48
N THR A 777 41.36 1.56 25.81
CA THR A 777 42.27 0.90 26.72
C THR A 777 41.57 -0.29 27.36
N TRP A 778 42.05 -1.50 27.11
CA TRP A 778 41.42 -2.75 27.55
C TRP A 778 42.23 -3.46 28.62
N ASN A 779 41.55 -3.89 29.68
CA ASN A 779 42.11 -4.68 30.78
C ASN A 779 41.56 -6.11 30.74
N SER A 780 42.46 -7.07 30.58
CA SER A 780 42.15 -8.50 30.49
C SER A 780 42.11 -9.17 31.87
N HIS A 781 41.18 -10.07 32.07
CA HIS A 781 41.18 -11.04 33.16
C HIS A 781 40.51 -12.35 32.70
N GLN A 782 40.57 -13.38 33.54
CA GLN A 782 39.97 -14.68 33.25
C GLN A 782 38.89 -15.01 34.28
N LEU A 783 37.85 -15.69 33.80
CA LEU A 783 36.87 -16.35 34.64
C LEU A 783 37.48 -17.59 35.33
N GLY A 784 36.87 -18.01 36.43
CA GLY A 784 37.29 -19.20 37.18
C GLY A 784 36.55 -20.47 36.73
N ASN A 785 36.90 -21.62 37.31
CA ASN A 785 36.09 -22.85 37.27
C ASN A 785 35.71 -23.40 35.89
N ASN A 786 36.52 -23.19 34.84
CA ASN A 786 36.20 -23.69 33.49
C ASN A 786 34.87 -23.18 32.92
N GLN A 787 34.64 -21.88 33.13
CA GLN A 787 33.51 -21.13 32.61
C GLN A 787 33.74 -20.69 31.16
N HIS A 788 32.77 -20.93 30.27
CA HIS A 788 32.75 -20.44 28.87
C HIS A 788 31.43 -19.72 28.63
N MET A 789 31.50 -18.43 28.28
CA MET A 789 30.32 -17.56 28.21
C MET A 789 29.92 -17.31 26.76
N SER A 790 28.63 -17.46 26.47
CA SER A 790 28.07 -17.37 25.10
C SER A 790 27.34 -16.05 24.87
N ALA A 791 26.70 -15.50 25.90
CA ALA A 791 25.88 -14.29 25.79
C ALA A 791 25.99 -13.40 27.03
N MET A 792 25.67 -12.10 26.86
CA MET A 792 25.64 -11.16 27.97
C MET A 792 24.62 -10.03 27.78
N THR A 793 24.24 -9.40 28.90
CA THR A 793 23.37 -8.21 28.90
C THR A 793 23.69 -7.27 30.08
N TRP A 794 23.32 -6.00 29.96
CA TRP A 794 23.34 -4.99 31.01
C TRP A 794 21.90 -4.58 31.34
N ASP A 795 21.51 -4.65 32.60
CA ASP A 795 20.13 -4.40 33.02
C ASP A 795 19.86 -2.98 33.53
N GLY A 796 20.85 -2.10 33.45
CA GLY A 796 20.81 -0.75 34.06
C GLY A 796 21.53 -0.66 35.41
N ALA A 797 21.80 -1.78 36.08
CA ALA A 797 22.45 -1.84 37.39
C ALA A 797 23.57 -2.90 37.52
N LYS A 798 23.49 -4.00 36.77
CA LYS A 798 24.46 -5.10 36.77
C LYS A 798 24.58 -5.77 35.40
N PHE A 799 25.76 -6.32 35.14
CA PHE A 799 26.05 -7.21 34.02
C PHE A 799 25.61 -8.62 34.36
N LEU A 800 25.04 -9.31 33.38
CA LEU A 800 24.70 -10.73 33.45
C LEU A 800 25.33 -11.47 32.28
N LEU A 801 25.98 -12.60 32.57
CA LEU A 801 26.56 -13.51 31.58
C LEU A 801 25.80 -14.83 31.61
N ALA A 802 25.59 -15.43 30.45
CA ALA A 802 25.05 -16.77 30.30
C ALA A 802 25.99 -17.64 29.46
N GLY A 803 26.15 -18.89 29.87
CA GLY A 803 26.99 -19.87 29.18
C GLY A 803 27.02 -21.21 29.90
N GLN A 804 28.20 -21.80 29.99
CA GLN A 804 28.44 -23.08 30.63
C GLN A 804 29.59 -23.05 31.63
N GLU A 805 29.55 -23.98 32.58
CA GLU A 805 30.62 -24.28 33.53
C GLU A 805 30.81 -25.78 33.65
N TYR A 806 32.05 -26.25 33.77
CA TYR A 806 32.31 -27.65 34.12
C TYR A 806 32.12 -27.86 35.62
N ASN A 807 31.06 -28.57 36.01
CA ASN A 807 30.77 -28.87 37.39
C ASN A 807 31.52 -30.13 37.84
N PHE A 808 32.62 -29.92 38.55
CA PHE A 808 33.47 -30.99 39.06
C PHE A 808 32.75 -31.95 40.04
N ASP A 809 31.69 -31.52 40.72
CA ASP A 809 30.96 -32.36 41.68
C ASP A 809 30.17 -33.47 40.99
N ILE A 810 29.71 -33.23 39.76
CA ILE A 810 28.96 -34.19 38.95
C ILE A 810 29.70 -34.63 37.67
N SER A 811 30.93 -34.12 37.47
CA SER A 811 31.79 -34.38 36.31
C SER A 811 31.13 -34.09 34.95
N ASP A 812 30.28 -33.07 34.88
CA ASP A 812 29.51 -32.73 33.68
C ASP A 812 29.42 -31.21 33.44
N TRP A 813 29.14 -30.83 32.20
CA TRP A 813 28.89 -29.45 31.80
C TRP A 813 27.47 -29.02 32.18
N VAL A 814 27.36 -27.86 32.81
CA VAL A 814 26.08 -27.31 33.27
C VAL A 814 25.89 -25.87 32.80
N GLY A 815 24.63 -25.47 32.63
CA GLY A 815 24.28 -24.07 32.38
C GLY A 815 24.73 -23.16 33.54
N CYS A 816 25.33 -22.01 33.22
CA CYS A 816 25.89 -21.09 34.19
C CYS A 816 25.42 -19.65 33.94
N ILE A 817 25.02 -18.95 35.01
CA ILE A 817 24.76 -17.51 35.01
C ILE A 817 25.68 -16.82 36.00
N LEU A 818 26.37 -15.78 35.53
CA LEU A 818 27.20 -14.90 36.36
C LEU A 818 26.60 -13.48 36.40
N THR A 819 26.53 -12.88 37.58
CA THR A 819 26.04 -11.50 37.74
C THR A 819 27.07 -10.61 38.44
N SER A 820 27.30 -9.40 37.94
CA SER A 820 28.19 -8.43 38.59
C SER A 820 27.73 -6.98 38.39
N PRO A 821 27.65 -6.15 39.45
CA PRO A 821 27.41 -4.71 39.32
C PRO A 821 28.52 -3.94 38.60
N THR A 822 29.75 -4.47 38.57
CA THR A 822 30.93 -3.73 38.08
C THR A 822 31.62 -4.38 36.89
N GLY A 823 31.41 -5.68 36.68
CA GLY A 823 32.09 -6.47 35.66
C GLY A 823 33.59 -6.70 35.89
N ASN A 824 34.12 -6.29 37.05
CA ASN A 824 35.53 -6.45 37.38
C ASN A 824 35.83 -7.85 37.94
N SER A 825 37.11 -8.25 37.89
CA SER A 825 37.57 -9.48 38.55
C SER A 825 37.17 -9.51 40.04
N GLY A 826 36.71 -10.67 40.51
CA GLY A 826 36.28 -10.89 41.90
C GLY A 826 34.87 -10.40 42.27
N SER A 827 34.15 -9.75 41.35
CA SER A 827 32.79 -9.22 41.61
C SER A 827 31.64 -10.09 41.10
N TRP A 828 31.96 -11.24 40.49
CA TRP A 828 30.99 -12.13 39.85
C TRP A 828 30.34 -13.09 40.85
N THR A 829 29.00 -13.09 40.89
CA THR A 829 28.21 -14.05 41.65
C THR A 829 27.68 -15.15 40.72
N ARG A 830 27.97 -16.41 41.03
CA ARG A 830 27.69 -17.57 40.18
C ARG A 830 26.41 -18.32 40.54
N ARG A 831 25.69 -18.82 39.53
CA ARG A 831 24.54 -19.75 39.64
C ARG A 831 24.64 -20.86 38.59
N LEU A 832 24.38 -22.10 39.00
CA LEU A 832 24.46 -23.29 38.16
C LEU A 832 23.09 -23.93 37.98
N PHE A 833 22.85 -24.51 36.81
CA PHE A 833 21.60 -25.17 36.46
C PHE A 833 21.86 -26.56 35.89
N THR A 834 21.19 -27.58 36.42
CA THR A 834 21.17 -28.90 35.80
C THR A 834 20.48 -28.81 34.44
N GLY A 835 21.15 -29.26 33.37
CA GLY A 835 20.68 -29.15 32.00
C GLY A 835 21.76 -28.60 31.06
N PRO A 836 21.45 -28.44 29.76
CA PRO A 836 22.43 -28.05 28.74
C PRO A 836 22.95 -26.61 28.94
N PRO A 837 24.04 -26.26 28.22
CA PRO A 837 24.58 -24.90 28.16
C PRO A 837 23.51 -23.85 27.85
N LEU A 838 23.71 -22.64 28.37
CA LEU A 838 22.87 -21.49 28.06
C LEU A 838 23.45 -20.76 26.83
N SER A 839 22.63 -20.55 25.80
CA SER A 839 23.05 -19.98 24.52
C SER A 839 22.75 -18.48 24.40
N GLY A 840 21.74 -17.98 25.11
CA GLY A 840 21.30 -16.58 25.00
C GLY A 840 20.75 -16.02 26.32
N ILE A 841 20.88 -14.71 26.50
CA ILE A 841 20.30 -13.94 27.62
C ILE A 841 19.78 -12.59 27.16
N ALA A 842 18.60 -12.19 27.63
CA ALA A 842 18.05 -10.86 27.42
C ALA A 842 17.37 -10.32 28.69
N TYR A 843 17.41 -9.00 28.86
CA TYR A 843 16.70 -8.29 29.92
C TYR A 843 15.75 -7.25 29.31
N GLY A 844 14.53 -7.19 29.82
CA GLY A 844 13.50 -6.29 29.32
C GLY A 844 12.16 -6.49 29.99
N GLY A 845 11.29 -5.49 29.97
CA GLY A 845 9.96 -5.58 30.60
C GLY A 845 10.03 -5.87 32.10
N GLY A 846 11.16 -5.54 32.74
CA GLY A 846 11.45 -5.83 34.14
C GLY A 846 11.89 -7.27 34.44
N VAL A 847 12.12 -8.12 33.43
CA VAL A 847 12.48 -9.54 33.63
C VAL A 847 13.69 -9.98 32.80
N TYR A 848 14.35 -11.04 33.26
CA TYR A 848 15.46 -11.70 32.60
C TYR A 848 14.98 -13.02 32.01
N VAL A 849 15.41 -13.31 30.79
CA VAL A 849 15.13 -14.55 30.09
C VAL A 849 16.45 -15.14 29.63
N VAL A 850 16.65 -16.43 29.86
CA VAL A 850 17.75 -17.21 29.27
C VAL A 850 17.20 -18.38 28.47
N ILE A 851 17.91 -18.74 27.42
CA ILE A 851 17.60 -19.87 26.55
C ILE A 851 18.78 -20.85 26.51
N SER A 852 18.46 -22.10 26.18
CA SER A 852 19.42 -23.17 25.92
C SER A 852 19.24 -23.72 24.52
N ASP A 853 20.29 -24.37 24.01
CA ASP A 853 20.31 -25.00 22.69
C ASP A 853 19.22 -26.07 22.49
N ASP A 854 18.63 -26.64 23.55
CA ASP A 854 17.56 -27.63 23.44
C ASP A 854 16.13 -27.03 23.45
N GLY A 855 16.00 -25.69 23.37
CA GLY A 855 14.71 -25.02 23.44
C GLY A 855 14.21 -24.73 24.87
N THR A 856 15.01 -25.03 25.90
CA THR A 856 14.67 -24.72 27.29
C THR A 856 14.74 -23.21 27.54
N VAL A 857 13.75 -22.67 28.26
CA VAL A 857 13.68 -21.28 28.69
C VAL A 857 13.67 -21.19 30.21
N ARG A 858 14.40 -20.22 30.78
CA ARG A 858 14.29 -19.87 32.20
C ARG A 858 14.06 -18.38 32.35
N ARG A 859 13.31 -18.01 33.38
CA ARG A 859 12.92 -16.62 33.65
C ARG A 859 13.26 -16.21 35.07
N SER A 860 13.59 -14.94 35.25
CA SER A 860 13.84 -14.32 36.56
C SER A 860 13.31 -12.89 36.60
N THR A 861 12.96 -12.40 37.78
CA THR A 861 12.58 -10.99 38.02
C THR A 861 13.68 -10.19 38.74
N ASP A 862 14.71 -10.85 39.27
CA ASP A 862 15.79 -10.24 40.05
C ASP A 862 17.19 -10.54 39.49
N GLY A 863 17.30 -11.45 38.52
CA GLY A 863 18.55 -11.95 37.95
C GLY A 863 19.26 -12.95 38.88
N ILE A 864 18.64 -13.30 40.00
CA ILE A 864 19.19 -14.10 41.09
C ILE A 864 18.43 -15.42 41.22
N THR A 865 17.11 -15.35 41.29
CA THR A 865 16.21 -16.47 41.47
C THR A 865 15.60 -16.79 40.11
N TRP A 866 15.78 -18.02 39.64
CA TRP A 866 15.38 -18.43 38.30
C TRP A 866 14.36 -19.56 38.37
N SER A 867 13.23 -19.39 37.69
CA SER A 867 12.23 -20.44 37.49
C SER A 867 12.38 -21.02 36.09
N ALA A 868 12.34 -22.35 35.99
CA ALA A 868 12.20 -23.01 34.70
C ALA A 868 10.84 -22.63 34.08
N ALA A 869 10.84 -22.22 32.83
CA ALA A 869 9.63 -22.20 32.01
C ALA A 869 9.50 -23.55 31.28
N SER A 870 8.31 -23.86 30.77
CA SER A 870 8.11 -25.00 29.87
C SER A 870 8.99 -24.84 28.61
N SER A 871 9.51 -25.96 28.07
CA SER A 871 10.16 -25.96 26.75
C SER A 871 9.18 -25.40 25.72
N VAL A 872 9.67 -24.44 24.93
CA VAL A 872 8.84 -23.69 23.97
C VAL A 872 8.90 -24.29 22.56
N THR A 873 9.91 -25.12 22.32
CA THR A 873 10.13 -25.86 21.08
C THR A 873 11.12 -27.00 21.34
N THR A 874 11.14 -28.00 20.47
CA THR A 874 12.21 -29.02 20.44
C THR A 874 13.39 -28.60 19.57
N SER A 875 13.26 -27.50 18.82
CA SER A 875 14.28 -26.94 17.93
C SER A 875 15.41 -26.24 18.69
N TYR A 876 16.55 -26.08 18.02
CA TYR A 876 17.70 -25.36 18.57
C TYR A 876 17.47 -23.86 18.52
N ILE A 877 17.54 -23.16 19.66
CA ILE A 877 17.49 -21.70 19.74
C ILE A 877 18.84 -21.16 20.20
N SER A 878 19.42 -20.26 19.42
CA SER A 878 20.76 -19.71 19.65
C SER A 878 20.80 -18.20 19.77
N GLY A 879 19.74 -17.50 19.33
CA GLY A 879 19.63 -16.05 19.42
C GLY A 879 18.46 -15.66 20.32
N LEU A 880 18.67 -14.68 21.19
CA LEU A 880 17.64 -14.06 22.02
C LEU A 880 17.89 -12.56 22.15
N SER A 881 16.85 -11.76 21.92
CA SER A 881 16.92 -10.32 22.15
C SER A 881 15.60 -9.78 22.69
N TYR A 882 15.65 -8.61 23.32
CA TYR A 882 14.47 -7.88 23.79
C TYR A 882 14.48 -6.46 23.23
N GLY A 883 13.32 -6.00 22.80
CA GLY A 883 13.14 -4.69 22.21
C GLY A 883 11.70 -4.40 21.83
N GLY A 884 11.32 -3.11 21.78
CA GLY A 884 9.97 -2.69 21.42
C GLY A 884 8.84 -3.31 22.27
N GLY A 885 9.16 -3.79 23.48
CA GLY A 885 8.19 -4.46 24.37
C GLY A 885 8.05 -5.98 24.19
N LYS A 886 8.89 -6.62 23.37
CA LYS A 886 8.85 -8.09 23.16
C LYS A 886 10.23 -8.74 23.23
N PHE A 887 10.25 -10.00 23.64
CA PHE A 887 11.35 -10.94 23.44
C PHE A 887 11.19 -11.62 22.08
N VAL A 888 12.30 -11.79 21.37
CA VAL A 888 12.38 -12.57 20.14
C VAL A 888 13.50 -13.58 20.26
N ALA A 889 13.18 -14.85 20.05
CA ALA A 889 14.14 -15.95 20.03
C ALA A 889 14.20 -16.56 18.63
N VAL A 890 15.41 -16.85 18.14
CA VAL A 890 15.62 -17.42 16.79
C VAL A 890 16.53 -18.63 16.82
N GLY A 891 16.42 -19.48 15.81
CA GLY A 891 17.14 -20.75 15.78
C GLY A 891 16.96 -21.61 14.53
N ARG A 892 17.23 -22.90 14.66
CA ARG A 892 17.17 -23.93 13.60
C ARG A 892 16.46 -25.22 14.06
N GLY A 893 15.79 -25.90 13.13
CA GLY A 893 15.12 -27.19 13.38
C GLY A 893 16.06 -28.36 13.69
N VAL A 894 15.50 -29.43 14.29
CA VAL A 894 16.22 -30.58 14.89
C VAL A 894 16.86 -31.54 13.86
N PHE A 895 16.38 -31.59 12.62
CA PHE A 895 16.66 -32.71 11.68
C PHE A 895 17.54 -32.39 10.47
N SER A 896 18.37 -31.34 10.49
CA SER A 896 19.16 -31.06 9.30
C SER A 896 20.44 -30.27 9.52
N THR A 897 21.50 -30.72 8.85
CA THR A 897 22.70 -29.94 8.53
C THR A 897 22.43 -28.81 7.51
N SER A 898 21.16 -28.59 7.13
CA SER A 898 20.63 -27.50 6.29
C SER A 898 19.17 -27.14 6.70
N GLY A 899 18.97 -25.97 7.30
CA GLY A 899 17.96 -25.71 8.34
C GLY A 899 16.49 -25.50 7.95
N ASN A 900 15.62 -25.67 8.94
CA ASN A 900 14.30 -25.01 9.04
C ASN A 900 14.44 -23.90 10.08
N GLY A 901 14.51 -22.64 9.65
CA GLY A 901 14.62 -21.50 10.57
C GLY A 901 13.45 -21.42 11.56
N VAL A 902 13.76 -21.04 12.79
CA VAL A 902 12.78 -20.87 13.88
C VAL A 902 12.79 -19.42 14.31
N ALA A 903 11.60 -18.84 14.49
CA ALA A 903 11.39 -17.53 15.11
C ALA A 903 10.22 -17.61 16.09
N LEU A 904 10.45 -17.20 17.33
CA LEU A 904 9.47 -17.19 18.41
C LEU A 904 9.40 -15.80 19.04
N THR A 905 8.21 -15.35 19.41
CA THR A 905 8.02 -14.07 20.12
C THR A 905 7.34 -14.27 21.46
N SER A 906 7.66 -13.42 22.44
CA SER A 906 7.02 -13.43 23.75
C SER A 906 6.95 -12.03 24.36
N PRO A 907 5.79 -11.58 24.87
CA PRO A 907 5.70 -10.31 25.58
C PRO A 907 6.23 -10.38 27.03
N ASP A 908 6.27 -11.57 27.64
CA ASP A 908 6.50 -11.75 29.08
C ASP A 908 7.64 -12.71 29.42
N GLY A 909 8.22 -13.39 28.43
CA GLY A 909 9.25 -14.41 28.59
C GLY A 909 8.73 -15.76 29.10
N ILE A 910 7.41 -15.95 29.13
CA ILE A 910 6.73 -17.18 29.60
C ILE A 910 5.90 -17.79 28.46
N THR A 911 5.06 -16.96 27.85
CA THR A 911 4.15 -17.37 26.77
C THR A 911 4.80 -17.05 25.44
N TRP A 912 5.09 -18.08 24.64
CA TRP A 912 5.77 -17.94 23.37
C TRP A 912 4.86 -18.29 22.21
N THR A 913 4.91 -17.46 21.17
CA THR A 913 4.18 -17.65 19.92
C THR A 913 5.18 -17.98 18.82
N ASP A 914 4.91 -19.06 18.07
CA ASP A 914 5.69 -19.42 16.89
C ASP A 914 5.35 -18.52 15.70
N THR A 915 6.32 -17.74 15.25
CA THR A 915 6.22 -16.82 14.09
C THR A 915 7.14 -17.25 12.96
N SER A 916 7.65 -18.50 12.97
CA SER A 916 8.62 -19.00 11.99
C SER A 916 8.13 -18.88 10.54
N GLY A 917 6.82 -18.99 10.30
CA GLY A 917 6.21 -18.81 8.97
C GLY A 917 6.41 -17.39 8.39
N GLY A 918 6.56 -16.37 9.23
CA GLY A 918 6.81 -14.99 8.82
C GLY A 918 8.29 -14.66 8.60
N ALA A 919 9.21 -15.58 8.86
CA ALA A 919 10.65 -15.33 8.72
C ALA A 919 11.11 -15.23 7.24
N GLY A 920 10.29 -15.72 6.30
CA GLY A 920 10.55 -15.64 4.86
C GLY A 920 11.78 -16.44 4.40
N LEU A 921 12.05 -17.58 5.03
CA LEU A 921 13.22 -18.44 4.81
C LEU A 921 12.90 -19.64 3.91
N LEU A 922 13.88 -20.07 3.13
CA LEU A 922 13.82 -21.35 2.43
C LEU A 922 14.06 -22.51 3.41
N SER A 923 13.60 -23.70 3.06
CA SER A 923 13.65 -24.92 3.90
C SER A 923 15.05 -25.48 4.18
N TRP A 924 16.10 -24.76 3.79
CA TRP A 924 17.51 -25.10 4.06
C TRP A 924 18.27 -23.94 4.74
N GLN A 925 17.60 -22.81 4.98
CA GLN A 925 18.14 -21.63 5.64
C GLN A 925 17.78 -21.63 7.13
N ASP A 926 18.60 -20.99 7.96
CA ASP A 926 18.33 -20.84 9.39
C ASP A 926 18.58 -19.42 9.91
N LEU A 927 18.11 -19.14 11.13
CA LEU A 927 18.45 -17.93 11.89
C LEU A 927 19.25 -18.36 13.11
N ARG A 928 20.33 -17.63 13.40
CA ARG A 928 21.24 -17.92 14.52
C ARG A 928 21.42 -16.74 15.45
N HIS A 929 21.33 -15.54 14.88
CA HIS A 929 21.57 -14.27 15.56
C HIS A 929 20.30 -13.44 15.49
N VAL A 930 19.96 -12.79 16.59
CA VAL A 930 18.92 -11.77 16.65
C VAL A 930 19.34 -10.64 17.57
N HIS A 931 19.19 -9.40 17.11
CA HIS A 931 19.60 -8.20 17.82
C HIS A 931 18.53 -7.12 17.73
N TRP A 932 18.16 -6.55 18.87
CA TRP A 932 17.47 -5.26 18.88
C TRP A 932 18.49 -4.13 18.67
N ALA A 933 18.32 -3.34 17.62
CA ALA A 933 19.20 -2.21 17.32
C ALA A 933 18.41 -1.02 16.79
N GLY A 934 18.53 0.12 17.47
CA GLY A 934 17.73 1.31 17.19
C GLY A 934 16.28 1.09 17.58
N ASP A 935 15.46 0.74 16.60
CA ASP A 935 14.00 0.67 16.68
C ASP A 935 13.42 -0.67 16.17
N ARG A 936 14.27 -1.65 15.81
CA ARG A 936 13.83 -2.89 15.16
C ARG A 936 14.71 -4.09 15.50
N PHE A 937 14.21 -5.28 15.19
CA PHE A 937 14.99 -6.51 15.27
C PHE A 937 15.75 -6.76 13.97
N PHE A 938 16.98 -7.21 14.09
CA PHE A 938 17.79 -7.75 13.01
C PHE A 938 18.04 -9.22 13.26
N ALA A 939 17.89 -10.07 12.25
CA ALA A 939 18.16 -11.48 12.34
C ALA A 939 18.92 -12.01 11.13
N SER A 940 19.80 -12.97 11.36
CA SER A 940 20.61 -13.64 10.33
C SER A 940 21.10 -14.99 10.83
N GLY A 941 21.69 -15.77 9.94
CA GLY A 941 22.20 -17.12 10.18
C GLY A 941 22.75 -17.71 8.90
N PHE A 942 22.70 -19.03 8.78
CA PHE A 942 23.27 -19.75 7.64
C PHE A 942 22.49 -19.46 6.35
N TYR A 943 23.15 -18.76 5.42
CA TYR A 943 22.61 -18.37 4.12
C TYR A 943 21.23 -17.70 4.22
N SER A 944 20.95 -16.95 5.28
CA SER A 944 19.63 -16.33 5.48
C SER A 944 19.60 -14.82 5.25
N LYS A 945 20.76 -14.22 4.97
CA LYS A 945 20.95 -12.77 4.80
C LYS A 945 20.74 -11.99 6.10
N LEU A 946 21.22 -10.75 6.15
CA LEU A 946 20.78 -9.80 7.16
C LEU A 946 19.32 -9.39 6.89
N ARG A 947 18.41 -9.78 7.78
CA ARG A 947 16.98 -9.46 7.75
C ARG A 947 16.62 -8.51 8.88
N HIS A 948 15.53 -7.77 8.72
CA HIS A 948 14.98 -6.90 9.74
C HIS A 948 13.48 -7.12 9.94
N SER A 949 12.98 -6.77 11.13
CA SER A 949 11.57 -6.85 11.52
C SER A 949 11.16 -5.59 12.27
N THR A 950 10.18 -4.86 11.73
CA THR A 950 9.56 -3.67 12.32
C THR A 950 8.26 -3.99 13.06
N ASP A 951 7.76 -5.22 12.95
CA ASP A 951 6.52 -5.72 13.58
C ASP A 951 6.79 -6.61 14.81
N LEU A 952 7.90 -6.31 15.50
CA LEU A 952 8.31 -6.94 16.75
C LEU A 952 8.55 -8.46 16.65
N GLY A 953 9.13 -8.90 15.54
CA GLY A 953 9.54 -10.29 15.30
C GLY A 953 8.46 -11.18 14.69
N THR A 954 7.38 -10.59 14.15
CA THR A 954 6.30 -11.36 13.50
C THR A 954 6.68 -11.71 12.06
N THR A 955 7.27 -10.76 11.32
CA THR A 955 7.79 -10.97 9.97
C THR A 955 9.22 -10.45 9.84
N PHE A 956 10.03 -11.09 8.99
CA PHE A 956 11.40 -10.67 8.69
C PHE A 956 11.62 -10.50 7.18
N THR A 957 12.12 -9.33 6.77
CA THR A 957 12.36 -8.99 5.36
C THR A 957 13.80 -8.52 5.13
N SER A 958 14.26 -8.52 3.87
CA SER A 958 15.59 -8.04 3.50
C SER A 958 15.59 -7.52 2.06
N THR A 959 16.28 -6.41 1.81
CA THR A 959 16.54 -5.86 0.47
C THR A 959 17.88 -6.35 -0.11
N ARG A 960 18.63 -7.21 0.61
CA ARG A 960 19.97 -7.66 0.19
C ARG A 960 19.93 -8.78 -0.86
N THR A 961 20.85 -8.74 -1.83
CA THR A 961 20.85 -9.61 -3.03
C THR A 961 22.08 -10.52 -3.27
N PRO A 962 22.90 -10.84 -2.26
CA PRO A 962 23.48 -12.19 -2.13
C PRO A 962 22.67 -13.05 -1.14
N LEU A 963 22.66 -14.39 -1.23
CA LEU A 963 21.91 -15.27 -0.31
C LEU A 963 22.73 -15.69 0.93
N GLY A 964 24.01 -15.32 1.06
CA GLY A 964 24.97 -15.98 1.95
C GLY A 964 25.35 -15.30 3.27
N GLU A 965 24.72 -14.21 3.72
CA GLU A 965 25.29 -13.42 4.81
C GLU A 965 24.84 -13.85 6.21
N ASP A 966 25.79 -13.89 7.15
CA ASP A 966 25.57 -14.20 8.57
C ASP A 966 26.15 -13.10 9.47
N ALA A 967 25.29 -12.28 10.08
CA ALA A 967 25.67 -11.12 10.89
C ALA A 967 25.62 -11.40 12.40
N ALA A 968 26.74 -11.88 12.95
CA ALA A 968 26.84 -12.23 14.37
C ALA A 968 26.79 -11.02 15.32
N GLY A 969 27.09 -9.82 14.83
CA GLY A 969 27.04 -8.59 15.64
C GLY A 969 26.37 -7.43 14.92
N VAL A 970 25.27 -6.93 15.49
CA VAL A 970 24.58 -5.72 15.02
C VAL A 970 24.53 -4.68 16.15
N ALA A 971 24.86 -3.44 15.83
CA ALA A 971 24.84 -2.32 16.77
C ALA A 971 24.24 -1.07 16.13
N TYR A 972 23.68 -0.20 16.97
CA TYR A 972 23.14 1.09 16.55
C TYR A 972 23.68 2.20 17.45
N GLY A 973 24.02 3.34 16.85
CA GLY A 973 24.45 4.52 17.57
C GLY A 973 24.54 5.74 16.69
N ASN A 974 24.16 6.90 17.24
CA ASN A 974 24.23 8.21 16.57
C ASN A 974 23.64 8.21 15.14
N GLY A 975 22.49 7.54 14.96
CA GLY A 975 21.76 7.51 13.69
C GLY A 975 22.31 6.54 12.65
N VAL A 976 23.23 5.65 13.05
CA VAL A 976 23.86 4.69 12.14
C VAL A 976 23.69 3.28 12.68
N TRP A 977 23.30 2.36 11.82
CA TRP A 977 23.36 0.92 12.08
C TRP A 977 24.65 0.35 11.48
N PHE A 978 25.27 -0.53 12.24
CA PHE A 978 26.46 -1.27 11.85
C PHE A 978 26.21 -2.76 12.05
N ALA A 979 26.66 -3.57 11.10
CA ALA A 979 26.68 -5.02 11.23
C ALA A 979 28.04 -5.58 10.83
N ALA A 980 28.60 -6.43 11.68
CA ALA A 980 29.73 -7.29 11.36
C ALA A 980 29.20 -8.65 10.95
N ALA A 981 29.56 -9.10 9.75
CA ALA A 981 29.01 -10.31 9.16
C ALA A 981 30.06 -11.11 8.38
N THR A 982 29.70 -12.34 8.05
CA THR A 982 30.48 -13.25 7.19
C THR A 982 29.69 -13.52 5.92
N ASP A 983 30.35 -13.46 4.78
CA ASP A 983 29.78 -13.79 3.46
C ASP A 983 30.11 -15.24 3.08
N TRP A 984 29.14 -16.14 3.27
CA TRP A 984 29.29 -17.56 2.95
C TRP A 984 29.34 -17.86 1.45
N GLU A 985 28.92 -16.94 0.58
CA GLU A 985 29.04 -17.12 -0.87
C GLU A 985 30.45 -16.83 -1.37
N ASN A 986 31.17 -15.96 -0.66
CA ASN A 986 32.52 -15.57 -1.03
C ASN A 986 33.57 -16.21 -0.09
N SER A 987 33.49 -17.54 0.07
CA SER A 987 34.43 -18.34 0.87
C SER A 987 34.51 -17.98 2.36
N GLY A 988 33.44 -17.41 2.93
CA GLY A 988 33.40 -17.04 4.34
C GLY A 988 34.25 -15.82 4.68
N VAL A 989 34.36 -14.85 3.76
CA VAL A 989 35.08 -13.60 4.04
C VAL A 989 34.28 -12.71 4.98
N ASP A 990 34.99 -12.02 5.88
CA ASP A 990 34.38 -10.99 6.72
C ASP A 990 33.93 -9.80 5.87
N ILE A 991 32.73 -9.31 6.18
CA ILE A 991 32.10 -8.12 5.60
C ILE A 991 31.61 -7.20 6.72
N ASP A 992 31.88 -5.91 6.56
CA ASP A 992 31.35 -4.85 7.43
C ASP A 992 30.25 -4.12 6.67
N LEU A 993 29.09 -3.94 7.30
CA LEU A 993 27.92 -3.31 6.71
C LEU A 993 27.55 -2.05 7.49
N VAL A 994 27.12 -1.01 6.77
CA VAL A 994 26.56 0.22 7.35
C VAL A 994 25.20 0.53 6.76
N SER A 995 24.28 1.02 7.59
CA SER A 995 22.98 1.52 7.15
C SER A 995 22.59 2.79 7.90
N SER A 996 21.87 3.65 7.19
CA SER A 996 21.30 4.91 7.69
C SER A 996 19.81 4.83 8.03
N ASP A 997 19.14 3.76 7.61
CA ASP A 997 17.70 3.57 7.72
C ASP A 997 17.33 2.19 8.30
N GLY A 998 18.33 1.36 8.59
CA GLY A 998 18.18 -0.01 9.08
C GLY A 998 17.64 -1.00 8.05
N ALA A 999 17.41 -0.59 6.80
CA ALA A 999 16.86 -1.44 5.74
C ALA A 999 17.84 -1.59 4.57
N ASN A 1000 18.46 -0.49 4.14
CA ASN A 1000 19.41 -0.45 3.04
C ASN A 1000 20.85 -0.41 3.59
N TRP A 1001 21.63 -1.42 3.23
CA TRP A 1001 22.95 -1.67 3.80
C TRP A 1001 24.04 -1.60 2.73
N THR A 1002 25.08 -0.84 3.00
CA THR A 1002 26.25 -0.67 2.11
C THR A 1002 27.46 -1.42 2.69
N ASN A 1003 28.22 -2.11 1.83
CA ASN A 1003 29.45 -2.78 2.24
C ASN A 1003 30.56 -1.75 2.46
N LEU A 1004 31.27 -1.87 3.58
CA LEU A 1004 32.49 -1.13 3.87
C LEU A 1004 33.72 -1.96 3.48
N THR A 1005 34.84 -1.28 3.21
CA THR A 1005 36.13 -1.98 3.09
C THR A 1005 36.49 -2.58 4.43
N THR A 1006 36.61 -3.90 4.47
CA THR A 1006 37.04 -4.60 5.68
C THR A 1006 38.54 -4.48 5.88
N PRO A 1007 39.02 -4.23 7.11
CA PRO A 1007 40.41 -4.51 7.46
C PRO A 1007 40.74 -6.00 7.17
N ALA A 1008 42.01 -6.41 7.19
CA ALA A 1008 42.32 -7.84 7.31
C ALA A 1008 41.90 -8.34 8.71
N LEU A 1009 41.08 -9.39 8.81
CA LEU A 1009 40.34 -9.77 10.03
C LEU A 1009 40.31 -11.27 10.34
N ASP A 1010 40.06 -11.53 11.64
CA ASP A 1010 39.51 -12.75 12.22
C ASP A 1010 37.99 -12.53 12.43
N ASP A 1011 37.17 -13.58 12.30
CA ASP A 1011 35.70 -13.51 12.41
C ASP A 1011 35.21 -12.74 13.64
N ARG A 1012 34.23 -11.84 13.45
CA ARG A 1012 33.66 -10.97 14.49
C ARG A 1012 32.35 -11.53 15.01
N ASN A 1013 32.30 -11.88 16.29
CA ASN A 1013 31.15 -12.53 16.90
C ASN A 1013 30.19 -11.56 17.60
N ALA A 1014 30.61 -10.33 17.88
CA ALA A 1014 29.80 -9.34 18.58
C ALA A 1014 30.11 -7.90 18.15
N ALA A 1015 29.11 -7.03 18.25
CA ALA A 1015 29.23 -5.59 18.03
C ALA A 1015 28.45 -4.80 19.09
N ILE A 1016 28.95 -3.63 19.48
CA ILE A 1016 28.25 -2.68 20.36
C ILE A 1016 28.63 -1.24 20.02
N PHE A 1017 27.75 -0.29 20.35
CA PHE A 1017 28.07 1.13 20.30
C PHE A 1017 28.43 1.66 21.69
N PHE A 1018 29.60 2.30 21.81
CA PHE A 1018 30.10 2.83 23.07
C PHE A 1018 30.99 4.07 22.82
N ASN A 1019 30.81 5.12 23.61
CA ASN A 1019 31.58 6.38 23.52
C ASN A 1019 31.72 6.92 22.08
N ASN A 1020 30.60 7.01 21.36
CA ASN A 1020 30.55 7.49 19.97
C ASN A 1020 31.38 6.64 18.97
N THR A 1021 31.60 5.36 19.27
CA THR A 1021 32.32 4.43 18.38
C THR A 1021 31.61 3.09 18.33
N PHE A 1022 31.71 2.40 17.20
CA PHE A 1022 31.39 0.98 17.14
C PHE A 1022 32.60 0.16 17.61
N ILE A 1023 32.33 -0.82 18.46
CA ILE A 1023 33.31 -1.77 18.97
C ILE A 1023 32.89 -3.17 18.54
N THR A 1024 33.81 -3.94 17.97
CA THR A 1024 33.60 -5.35 17.63
C THR A 1024 34.60 -6.23 18.35
N ALA A 1025 34.17 -7.45 18.68
CA ALA A 1025 35.00 -8.46 19.30
C ALA A 1025 34.74 -9.83 18.67
N GLY A 1026 35.74 -10.70 18.62
CA GLY A 1026 35.62 -12.00 17.95
C GLY A 1026 36.77 -12.95 18.16
N ARG A 1027 37.06 -13.75 17.14
CA ARG A 1027 38.10 -14.79 17.15
C ARG A 1027 39.48 -14.21 17.45
N ASN A 1028 40.36 -15.07 17.97
CA ASN A 1028 41.74 -14.72 18.31
C ASN A 1028 41.80 -13.43 19.15
N HIS A 1029 40.95 -13.33 20.18
CA HIS A 1029 40.91 -12.22 21.15
C HIS A 1029 40.89 -10.81 20.53
N SER A 1030 40.38 -10.71 19.29
CA SER A 1030 40.38 -9.49 18.49
C SER A 1030 39.36 -8.51 19.06
N ILE A 1031 39.79 -7.27 19.27
CA ILE A 1031 38.91 -6.13 19.60
C ILE A 1031 39.23 -5.00 18.63
N ARG A 1032 38.20 -4.42 18.01
CA ARG A 1032 38.36 -3.33 17.04
C ARG A 1032 37.40 -2.21 17.32
N GLN A 1033 37.84 -1.00 17.02
CA GLN A 1033 37.06 0.22 17.24
C GLN A 1033 37.03 1.07 15.97
N SER A 1034 35.86 1.58 15.62
CA SER A 1034 35.69 2.53 14.51
C SER A 1034 36.31 3.89 14.82
N GLY A 1035 36.39 4.76 13.81
CA GLY A 1035 36.54 6.19 14.00
C GLY A 1035 35.37 6.77 14.81
N ILE A 1036 35.55 7.97 15.36
CA ILE A 1036 34.51 8.65 16.13
C ILE A 1036 33.33 8.96 15.22
N ILE A 1037 32.21 8.30 15.50
CA ILE A 1037 30.90 8.57 14.94
C ILE A 1037 30.33 9.71 15.76
N ALA A 1038 30.74 10.93 15.43
CA ALA A 1038 30.18 12.11 16.08
C ALA A 1038 28.65 12.04 15.96
N PRO A 1039 27.91 12.33 17.05
CA PRO A 1039 26.48 12.61 16.90
C PRO A 1039 26.34 13.72 15.85
N ASN A 1040 25.17 13.82 15.20
CA ASN A 1040 24.82 15.02 14.43
C ASN A 1040 24.92 16.21 15.41
N ALA A 1041 26.10 16.84 15.54
CA ALA A 1041 26.44 17.61 16.73
C ALA A 1041 26.86 19.05 16.44
N ASN A 1042 26.78 19.52 15.20
CA ASN A 1042 26.97 20.93 14.91
C ASN A 1042 25.88 21.41 13.96
N GLY A 1043 25.17 22.46 14.40
CA GLY A 1043 24.19 23.19 13.61
C GLY A 1043 22.79 23.21 14.22
N TYR A 1044 21.92 23.98 13.58
CA TYR A 1044 20.58 24.32 14.02
C TYR A 1044 19.74 23.06 14.22
N TYR A 1045 19.88 22.09 13.31
CA TYR A 1045 19.15 20.82 13.40
C TYR A 1045 19.60 19.98 14.60
N ALA A 1046 20.91 19.84 14.83
CA ALA A 1046 21.46 19.15 16.02
C ALA A 1046 21.03 19.83 17.34
N TRP A 1047 21.08 21.16 17.36
CA TRP A 1047 20.61 21.96 18.48
C TRP A 1047 19.10 21.78 18.70
N ARG A 1048 18.29 21.78 17.63
CA ARG A 1048 16.85 21.53 17.68
C ARG A 1048 16.55 20.16 18.26
N GLU A 1049 17.17 19.09 17.75
CA GLU A 1049 16.98 17.72 18.28
C GLU A 1049 17.25 17.64 19.78
N THR A 1050 18.26 18.38 20.25
CA THR A 1050 18.66 18.38 21.66
C THR A 1050 17.72 19.21 22.55
N GLN A 1051 17.26 20.37 22.07
CA GLN A 1051 16.47 21.31 22.86
C GLN A 1051 14.95 21.07 22.73
N PHE A 1052 14.52 20.42 21.64
CA PHE A 1052 13.12 20.15 21.31
C PHE A 1052 12.95 18.71 20.80
N PRO A 1053 13.22 17.67 21.63
CA PRO A 1053 13.18 16.28 21.20
C PRO A 1053 11.79 15.81 20.72
N ASP A 1054 10.71 16.48 21.15
CA ASP A 1054 9.32 16.14 20.81
C ASP A 1054 8.78 16.83 19.55
N HIS A 1055 9.64 17.48 18.74
CA HIS A 1055 9.24 18.34 17.61
C HIS A 1055 8.49 17.66 16.44
N GLY A 1056 8.44 16.33 16.41
CA GLY A 1056 7.76 15.56 15.36
C GLY A 1056 8.38 15.70 13.95
N PRO A 1057 8.07 14.77 13.03
CA PRO A 1057 8.60 14.76 11.66
C PRO A 1057 8.09 15.90 10.75
N LEU A 1058 7.19 16.76 11.25
CA LEU A 1058 6.51 17.82 10.50
C LEU A 1058 7.09 19.23 10.72
N SER A 1059 8.06 19.42 11.62
CA SER A 1059 8.58 20.77 11.89
C SER A 1059 9.65 21.20 10.88
N THR A 1060 9.22 21.60 9.68
CA THR A 1060 10.11 22.30 8.74
C THR A 1060 10.40 23.71 9.26
N PRO A 1061 11.57 24.31 8.97
CA PRO A 1061 11.89 25.69 9.36
C PRO A 1061 10.83 26.73 8.96
N ASP A 1062 10.15 26.51 7.83
CA ASP A 1062 9.15 27.43 7.29
C ASP A 1062 7.70 27.06 7.65
N GLY A 1063 7.49 25.94 8.35
CA GLY A 1063 6.19 25.55 8.89
C GLY A 1063 5.75 26.46 10.04
N ASP A 1064 4.48 26.40 10.39
CA ASP A 1064 3.85 27.09 11.53
C ASP A 1064 2.91 26.06 12.16
N SER A 1065 3.48 25.18 12.99
CA SER A 1065 2.82 23.96 13.45
C SER A 1065 1.70 24.21 14.48
N ASP A 1066 1.67 25.37 15.12
CA ASP A 1066 0.59 25.77 16.04
C ASP A 1066 -0.33 26.88 15.46
N ALA A 1067 -0.10 27.27 14.21
CA ALA A 1067 -0.85 28.27 13.43
C ALA A 1067 -0.89 29.66 14.10
N ASP A 1068 0.16 30.02 14.83
CA ASP A 1068 0.26 31.29 15.56
C ASP A 1068 0.77 32.46 14.70
N SER A 1069 1.01 32.21 13.40
CA SER A 1069 1.56 33.10 12.39
C SER A 1069 3.06 33.43 12.54
N ILE A 1070 3.78 32.64 13.34
CA ILE A 1070 5.23 32.68 13.47
C ILE A 1070 5.80 31.41 12.84
N SER A 1071 6.89 31.51 12.08
CA SER A 1071 7.51 30.30 11.54
C SER A 1071 8.25 29.52 12.63
N ASN A 1072 8.22 28.20 12.53
CA ASN A 1072 8.95 27.26 13.38
C ASN A 1072 10.42 27.68 13.53
N LEU A 1073 11.10 28.12 12.45
CA LEU A 1073 12.49 28.59 12.52
C LEU A 1073 12.64 29.80 13.45
N MET A 1074 11.69 30.73 13.43
CA MET A 1074 11.70 31.89 14.31
C MET A 1074 11.43 31.47 15.76
N GLU A 1075 10.53 30.52 16.00
CA GLU A 1075 10.27 29.98 17.33
C GLU A 1075 11.47 29.25 17.90
N TYR A 1076 12.07 28.34 17.12
CA TYR A 1076 13.29 27.66 17.48
C TYR A 1076 14.45 28.64 17.69
N ALA A 1077 14.60 29.67 16.85
CA ALA A 1077 15.61 30.71 17.05
C ALA A 1077 15.44 31.47 18.37
N LEU A 1078 14.20 31.60 18.83
CA LEU A 1078 13.84 32.19 20.12
C LEU A 1078 13.77 31.14 21.25
N GLY A 1079 14.17 29.90 21.00
CA GLY A 1079 14.18 28.84 22.01
C GLY A 1079 12.78 28.48 22.50
N ARG A 1080 11.82 28.41 21.58
CA ARG A 1080 10.43 28.01 21.82
C ARG A 1080 10.12 26.75 21.02
N SER A 1081 9.19 25.95 21.55
CA SER A 1081 8.70 24.75 20.89
C SER A 1081 7.47 25.10 20.04
N PRO A 1082 7.42 24.70 18.76
CA PRO A 1082 6.29 24.96 17.85
C PRO A 1082 5.08 24.05 18.10
N LEU A 1083 5.10 23.21 19.14
CA LEU A 1083 4.03 22.25 19.48
C LEU A 1083 3.35 22.57 20.82
N ALA A 1084 3.71 23.67 21.47
CA ALA A 1084 3.16 24.00 22.78
C ALA A 1084 1.74 24.56 22.66
N SER A 1085 0.73 23.76 23.05
CA SER A 1085 -0.72 24.06 22.95
C SER A 1085 -1.27 25.20 23.83
N SER A 1086 -0.42 26.07 24.35
CA SER A 1086 -0.84 27.23 25.15
C SER A 1086 -0.43 28.50 24.41
N GLY A 1087 -1.38 29.39 24.14
CA GLY A 1087 -1.23 30.69 23.46
C GLY A 1087 -0.32 31.72 24.17
N GLY A 1088 0.83 31.28 24.67
CA GLY A 1088 1.92 32.07 25.21
C GLY A 1088 3.07 32.26 24.23
N ASN A 1089 2.96 31.80 22.97
CA ASN A 1089 4.01 31.94 21.94
C ASN A 1089 3.64 32.79 20.72
N GLY A 1090 2.35 32.98 20.43
CA GLY A 1090 1.85 33.80 19.30
C GLY A 1090 2.32 35.25 19.28
N ALA A 1091 1.91 36.01 18.25
CA ALA A 1091 2.35 37.40 18.03
C ALA A 1091 2.22 38.34 19.27
N SER A 1092 1.33 38.02 20.22
CA SER A 1092 1.17 38.71 21.51
C SER A 1092 2.25 38.43 22.56
N ALA A 1093 3.00 37.33 22.41
CA ALA A 1093 4.13 36.95 23.24
C ALA A 1093 5.50 37.29 22.63
N LEU A 1094 5.50 37.79 21.40
CA LEU A 1094 6.62 38.54 20.86
C LEU A 1094 6.69 39.89 21.58
N PRO A 1095 7.88 40.40 21.92
CA PRO A 1095 7.94 41.59 22.76
C PRO A 1095 7.39 42.82 22.05
N GLN A 1096 6.30 43.38 22.59
CA GLN A 1096 5.77 44.67 22.19
C GLN A 1096 6.07 45.71 23.28
N GLY A 1097 6.81 46.77 22.95
CA GLY A 1097 6.94 47.91 23.84
C GLY A 1097 8.06 48.89 23.51
N ILE A 1098 7.71 50.17 23.41
CA ILE A 1098 8.64 51.29 23.56
C ILE A 1098 9.23 51.20 24.98
N VAL A 1099 10.55 51.08 25.08
CA VAL A 1099 11.22 50.86 26.36
C VAL A 1099 11.44 52.19 27.07
N ALA A 1100 10.63 52.49 28.09
CA ALA A 1100 10.92 53.57 29.03
C ALA A 1100 12.03 53.15 29.99
N GLY A 1101 12.98 54.06 30.28
CA GLY A 1101 13.99 53.87 31.34
C GLY A 1101 15.34 53.28 30.90
N GLU A 1102 15.60 53.10 29.61
CA GLU A 1102 16.93 52.69 29.10
C GLU A 1102 17.71 53.90 28.57
N PRO A 1103 18.78 54.37 29.25
CA PRO A 1103 19.49 55.59 28.87
C PRO A 1103 20.08 55.59 27.46
N LEU A 1104 20.41 54.41 26.91
CA LEU A 1104 20.98 54.26 25.57
C LEU A 1104 19.93 54.27 24.45
N LEU A 1105 18.64 54.07 24.80
CA LEU A 1105 17.54 53.89 23.84
C LEU A 1105 16.39 54.91 24.01
N ASN A 1106 16.53 55.87 24.92
CA ASN A 1106 15.49 56.81 25.35
C ASN A 1106 14.82 57.62 24.21
N ASP A 1107 15.53 57.86 23.09
CA ASP A 1107 15.04 58.61 21.93
C ASP A 1107 14.93 57.74 20.66
N ARG A 1108 14.68 56.43 20.80
CA ARG A 1108 14.74 55.45 19.69
C ARG A 1108 13.52 54.53 19.64
N ILE A 1109 13.09 54.19 18.42
CA ILE A 1109 12.17 53.06 18.22
C ILE A 1109 12.97 51.79 18.49
N SER A 1110 12.50 50.96 19.41
CA SER A 1110 13.26 49.80 19.90
C SER A 1110 12.48 48.50 19.78
N LEU A 1111 13.15 47.44 19.35
CA LEU A 1111 12.67 46.07 19.40
C LEU A 1111 13.23 45.40 20.66
N LEU A 1112 12.38 44.75 21.45
CA LEU A 1112 12.80 43.89 22.55
C LEU A 1112 12.75 42.44 22.06
N ILE A 1113 13.73 41.62 22.43
CA ILE A 1113 13.86 40.24 21.98
C ILE A 1113 14.27 39.40 23.18
N ASP A 1114 13.53 38.34 23.46
CA ASP A 1114 13.87 37.39 24.52
C ASP A 1114 14.54 36.16 23.89
N MET A 1115 15.86 36.02 24.09
CA MET A 1115 16.69 35.04 23.38
C MET A 1115 17.22 33.92 24.29
N PRO A 1116 17.33 32.67 23.80
CA PRO A 1116 17.97 31.58 24.54
C PRO A 1116 19.49 31.77 24.66
N GLN A 1117 20.08 31.21 25.71
CA GLN A 1117 21.52 31.23 25.98
C GLN A 1117 22.02 29.82 26.41
N PRO A 1118 22.85 29.14 25.60
CA PRO A 1118 23.36 29.60 24.31
C PRO A 1118 22.31 29.54 23.19
N ALA A 1119 22.34 30.53 22.30
CA ALA A 1119 21.57 30.53 21.05
C ALA A 1119 22.12 29.49 20.05
N ALA A 1120 21.29 29.00 19.13
CA ALA A 1120 21.70 28.03 18.11
C ALA A 1120 22.92 28.54 17.30
N PRO A 1121 24.01 27.77 17.18
CA PRO A 1121 25.35 28.28 16.84
C PRO A 1121 25.50 28.80 15.40
N ASP A 1122 24.62 28.38 14.50
CA ASP A 1122 24.63 28.65 13.06
C ASP A 1122 23.43 29.49 12.61
N LEU A 1123 22.60 30.02 13.50
CA LEU A 1123 21.55 30.97 13.10
C LEU A 1123 22.11 32.40 12.97
N THR A 1124 21.81 33.09 11.86
CA THR A 1124 21.89 34.56 11.82
C THR A 1124 20.56 35.17 12.22
N TYR A 1125 20.62 36.04 13.21
CA TYR A 1125 19.57 36.95 13.64
C TYR A 1125 19.80 38.30 12.94
N ILE A 1126 18.79 38.79 12.21
CA ILE A 1126 18.87 40.02 11.42
C ILE A 1126 17.73 40.93 11.83
N ILE A 1127 18.06 42.14 12.27
CA ILE A 1127 17.08 43.21 12.44
C ILE A 1127 17.08 44.05 11.18
N GLU A 1128 15.91 44.24 10.62
CA GLU A 1128 15.69 45.05 9.41
C GLU A 1128 14.82 46.25 9.74
N GLY A 1129 15.11 47.38 9.09
CA GLY A 1129 14.31 48.59 9.17
C GLY A 1129 13.72 48.98 7.83
N SER A 1130 12.51 49.55 7.84
CA SER A 1130 11.89 50.15 6.64
C SER A 1130 11.13 51.43 6.98
N SER A 1131 10.90 52.28 5.98
CA SER A 1131 10.04 53.46 6.06
C SER A 1131 8.58 53.18 5.66
N THR A 1132 8.26 51.98 5.18
CA THR A 1132 6.90 51.53 4.86
C THR A 1132 6.74 50.04 5.17
N LEU A 1133 5.50 49.55 5.35
CA LEU A 1133 5.24 48.12 5.58
C LEU A 1133 5.46 47.25 4.32
N VAL A 1134 5.31 47.84 3.13
CA VAL A 1134 5.34 47.15 1.82
C VAL A 1134 6.58 47.47 0.99
N GLY A 1135 7.51 48.28 1.52
CA GLY A 1135 8.72 48.72 0.82
C GLY A 1135 9.93 47.83 1.09
N SER A 1136 11.09 48.26 0.60
CA SER A 1136 12.35 47.56 0.84
C SER A 1136 12.73 47.60 2.33
N TRP A 1137 13.19 46.47 2.84
CA TRP A 1137 13.68 46.29 4.21
C TRP A 1137 15.21 46.20 4.21
N THR A 1138 15.87 46.97 5.08
CA THR A 1138 17.33 47.04 5.11
C THR A 1138 17.87 46.50 6.43
N PRO A 1139 18.84 45.55 6.43
CA PRO A 1139 19.49 45.07 7.64
C PRO A 1139 20.22 46.19 8.39
N ILE A 1140 19.89 46.40 9.67
CA ILE A 1140 20.48 47.43 10.52
C ILE A 1140 21.28 46.86 11.70
N ALA A 1141 20.95 45.64 12.16
CA ALA A 1141 21.73 44.92 13.15
C ALA A 1141 21.76 43.43 12.84
N THR A 1142 22.85 42.76 13.18
CA THR A 1142 23.03 41.32 12.95
C THR A 1142 23.74 40.63 14.11
N LYS A 1143 23.46 39.35 14.30
CA LYS A 1143 24.18 38.45 15.22
C LYS A 1143 24.21 37.05 14.62
N VAL A 1144 25.35 36.37 14.74
CA VAL A 1144 25.50 34.96 14.33
C VAL A 1144 25.70 34.09 15.56
N GLY A 1145 24.82 33.12 15.74
CA GLY A 1145 24.86 32.13 16.81
C GLY A 1145 25.06 32.70 18.20
N THR A 1146 26.11 32.26 18.88
CA THR A 1146 26.50 32.75 20.22
C THR A 1146 27.32 34.05 20.19
N GLY A 1147 27.55 34.62 19.00
CA GLY A 1147 28.31 35.85 18.79
C GLY A 1147 27.64 37.11 19.36
N ILE A 1148 28.33 38.24 19.22
CA ILE A 1148 27.88 39.54 19.71
C ILE A 1148 27.01 40.21 18.64
N TRP A 1149 25.95 40.91 19.05
CA TRP A 1149 25.18 41.77 18.16
C TRP A 1149 26.02 42.93 17.64
N THR A 1150 26.01 43.14 16.34
CA THR A 1150 26.69 44.27 15.67
C THR A 1150 25.68 45.18 15.00
N TRP A 1151 25.83 46.49 15.22
CA TRP A 1151 25.13 47.48 14.41
C TRP A 1151 25.85 47.64 13.07
N ASN A 1152 25.12 47.51 11.95
CA ASN A 1152 25.73 47.44 10.62
C ASN A 1152 26.35 48.78 10.18
N ALA A 1153 26.01 49.89 10.83
CA ALA A 1153 26.67 51.20 10.62
C ALA A 1153 27.85 51.48 11.58
N GLY A 1154 28.27 50.49 12.39
CA GLY A 1154 29.38 50.59 13.34
C GLY A 1154 28.97 50.98 14.77
N GLY A 1155 29.62 50.36 15.77
CA GLY A 1155 29.39 50.57 17.21
C GLY A 1155 28.27 49.70 17.83
N THR A 1156 28.05 49.81 19.15
CA THR A 1156 27.03 49.05 19.91
C THR A 1156 26.10 49.92 20.74
N SER A 1157 26.18 51.25 20.65
CA SER A 1157 25.39 52.22 21.45
C SER A 1157 23.87 52.17 21.20
N ARG A 1158 23.43 51.28 20.30
CA ARG A 1158 22.06 51.06 19.87
C ARG A 1158 21.51 49.69 20.30
N ILE A 1159 22.31 48.92 21.03
CA ILE A 1159 22.00 47.55 21.44
C ILE A 1159 22.27 47.44 22.95
N VAL A 1160 21.28 46.97 23.70
CA VAL A 1160 21.40 46.69 25.14
C VAL A 1160 21.08 45.22 25.36
N THR A 1161 22.03 44.47 25.94
CA THR A 1161 21.87 43.04 26.25
C THR A 1161 21.89 42.87 27.76
N GLY A 1162 20.81 42.34 28.33
CA GLY A 1162 20.73 42.00 29.75
C GLY A 1162 21.52 40.75 30.11
N SER A 1163 21.84 40.60 31.40
CA SER A 1163 22.41 39.34 31.93
C SER A 1163 21.37 38.21 31.81
N PRO A 1164 21.79 36.98 31.45
CA PRO A 1164 20.86 35.86 31.32
C PRO A 1164 20.20 35.49 32.66
N VAL A 1165 18.89 35.22 32.65
CA VAL A 1165 18.12 34.68 33.78
C VAL A 1165 17.36 33.45 33.28
N GLY A 1166 17.51 32.30 33.95
CA GLY A 1166 16.84 31.07 33.53
C GLY A 1166 17.26 30.55 32.14
N GLY A 1167 18.49 30.83 31.72
CA GLY A 1167 19.00 30.44 30.39
C GLY A 1167 18.51 31.34 29.25
N ARG A 1168 17.90 32.50 29.53
CA ARG A 1168 17.44 33.46 28.51
C ARG A 1168 17.95 34.87 28.79
N ALA A 1169 18.19 35.67 27.76
CA ALA A 1169 18.67 37.05 27.86
C ALA A 1169 17.79 37.99 27.02
N ILE A 1170 17.44 39.13 27.62
CA ILE A 1170 16.70 40.19 26.93
C ILE A 1170 17.69 41.05 26.12
N VAL A 1171 17.43 41.19 24.83
CA VAL A 1171 18.14 42.08 23.92
C VAL A 1171 17.19 43.20 23.49
N LYS A 1172 17.65 44.44 23.56
CA LYS A 1172 16.92 45.62 23.10
C LYS A 1172 17.72 46.32 22.01
N ILE A 1173 17.13 46.56 20.85
CA ILE A 1173 17.80 47.14 19.67
C ILE A 1173 17.01 48.35 19.19
N GLY A 1174 17.66 49.53 19.15
CA GLY A 1174 16.99 50.79 18.83
C GLY A 1174 17.54 51.55 17.63
N ASP A 1175 16.65 51.95 16.71
CA ASP A 1175 16.99 52.82 15.58
C ASP A 1175 16.67 54.29 15.88
N ALA A 1176 17.52 55.19 15.38
CA ALA A 1176 17.43 56.63 15.67
C ALA A 1176 16.30 57.26 14.84
N VAL A 1177 15.25 57.73 15.52
CA VAL A 1177 14.21 58.57 14.91
C VAL A 1177 13.95 59.76 15.83
N PRO A 1178 14.20 61.01 15.40
CA PRO A 1178 13.70 62.17 16.12
C PRO A 1178 12.16 62.11 16.11
N LEU A 1179 11.55 61.91 17.28
CA LEU A 1179 10.11 61.66 17.48
C LEU A 1179 9.18 62.80 16.99
N ALA A 1180 9.71 63.86 16.40
CA ALA A 1180 8.99 65.12 16.27
C ALA A 1180 8.30 65.40 14.94
N ASN A 1181 8.61 64.79 13.76
CA ASN A 1181 7.90 65.06 12.47
C ASN A 1181 8.42 64.25 11.23
N GLN A 1182 8.62 62.94 11.29
CA GLN A 1182 9.12 62.12 10.14
C GLN A 1182 8.24 60.86 9.91
N PRO A 1183 8.23 60.24 8.70
CA PRO A 1183 7.36 59.11 8.36
C PRO A 1183 7.58 57.91 9.30
N ALA A 1184 6.54 57.10 9.49
CA ALA A 1184 6.58 55.90 10.32
C ALA A 1184 7.76 54.99 9.92
N ARG A 1185 8.58 54.61 10.90
CA ARG A 1185 9.68 53.64 10.75
C ARG A 1185 9.25 52.32 11.35
N PHE A 1186 9.45 51.23 10.62
CA PHE A 1186 9.13 49.86 11.02
C PHE A 1186 10.41 49.07 11.26
N LEU A 1187 10.41 48.22 12.28
CA LEU A 1187 11.46 47.27 12.57
C LEU A 1187 10.89 45.85 12.54
N ARG A 1188 11.65 44.88 12.01
CA ARG A 1188 11.32 43.46 12.10
C ARG A 1188 12.57 42.64 12.37
N MET A 1189 12.37 41.44 12.90
CA MET A 1189 13.40 40.42 13.02
C MET A 1189 13.21 39.36 11.93
N ARG A 1190 14.31 38.93 11.34
CA ARG A 1190 14.40 37.80 10.42
C ARG A 1190 15.49 36.86 10.92
N THR A 1191 15.25 35.56 10.79
CA THR A 1191 16.22 34.52 11.12
C THR A 1191 16.55 33.72 9.87
N GLN A 1192 17.77 33.21 9.80
CA GLN A 1192 18.22 32.33 8.72
C GLN A 1192 19.27 31.36 9.27
N VAL A 1193 19.31 30.14 8.76
CA VAL A 1193 20.40 29.19 9.02
C VAL A 1193 21.59 29.57 8.15
N ASN A 1194 22.77 29.72 8.75
CA ASN A 1194 24.01 30.04 8.05
C ASN A 1194 24.62 28.83 7.39
N GLN A 1195 25.28 29.14 6.27
CA GLN A 1195 26.06 28.27 5.38
C GLN A 1195 27.22 27.57 6.09
#